data_AF-A0A7C1IFQ6-F1
#
_entry.id   AF-A0A7C1IFQ6-F1
#
_cell.length_a   1.000
_cell.length_b   1.000
_cell.length_c   1.000
_cell.angle_alpha   90.00
_cell.angle_beta   90.00
_cell.angle_gamma   90.00
#
_symmetry.space_group_name_H-M   'P 1'
#
loop_
_entity.id
_entity.type
_entity.pdbx_description
1 polymer ?
#
loop_
_entity_poly.entity_id
_entity_poly.type
_entity_poly.pdbx_seq_one_letter_code
_entity_poly.pdbx_strand_id
1 'polypeptide(L)'
;MFSEIRRLVKEQFKVCPRTGKIIGLKTIKKKSLWIWIIIGLASVIWVLIRVVPKPSRATYPCQKVAQPIAAGFIAWLIGLAGSTMIARRARRLFKNQRYLVGTVCLSAAVLMYFFTLSDTRDVAASAINFVTPAGNFVPTDPANSPMGIAKGIHPGRVVWVYDSLLCDQGSASGWWWEDHRTDPEVARRMMTQALLNLTGIFDPVESWDVLFKHFNQTHHDQNDLGYQAGDKIAIKVNNIFSRSYQWTSSQDNRPCPQMVHALLWQLVNKAGVPEEDITIYDCIFYHGDPVYHYCHAAFPGVRWAEGDATDRSGYESGPGGDPGTREKVIPDPNCVVHYGDPDLVPGSGTVCLPTVVSEARYLINVALPRPHELAGVTLCAKNHFGSVWHPTQYDYYHGWHPAFMHKAVAALDFSADIPMRPMGSYNVLVDLMGHKDLGGKTLLFIAECIRYRYWEAPPFNGGPASSLFMSQDHVAIESVLLDFLRSEGDVVAGTADNYLHEAAQADDPASGTVYDPENDGIPLESLGVHEHWNNATDKQYSRNLGIGEGIELIDIINYIPTSVEPGMSGIPDAFTLYANYPNPFHALTTISYSLPTSAEIRLSIYNLKGEMVRTLINRHQSAGTYEISWNGRNEHNEDMASGTYICRMEINTGGQIISRSRQMLLLD
;
A
#
# COMPACT_ATOMS: atom_id res chain seq x y z
N MET A 1 -29.20 7.30 -27.27
CA MET A 1 -29.15 7.72 -28.70
C MET A 1 -30.01 8.95 -28.98
N PHE A 2 -31.35 8.92 -28.85
CA PHE A 2 -32.18 10.12 -29.03
C PHE A 2 -31.98 11.18 -27.92
N SER A 3 -31.57 10.76 -26.72
CA SER A 3 -31.15 11.61 -25.60
C SER A 3 -29.84 12.37 -25.90
N GLU A 4 -28.79 11.68 -26.33
CA GLU A 4 -27.51 12.27 -26.79
C GLU A 4 -27.72 13.29 -27.91
N ILE A 5 -28.52 12.93 -28.92
CA ILE A 5 -28.78 13.83 -30.05
C ILE A 5 -29.49 15.10 -29.58
N ARG A 6 -30.44 15.00 -28.63
CA ARG A 6 -31.08 16.18 -28.02
C ARG A 6 -30.11 17.02 -27.18
N ARG A 7 -29.16 16.40 -26.48
CA ARG A 7 -28.12 17.08 -25.70
C ARG A 7 -27.19 17.89 -26.63
N LEU A 8 -26.67 17.24 -27.67
CA LEU A 8 -25.82 17.84 -28.70
C LEU A 8 -26.49 19.02 -29.42
N VAL A 9 -27.79 18.91 -29.71
CA VAL A 9 -28.55 20.00 -30.33
C VAL A 9 -28.72 21.20 -29.37
N LYS A 10 -28.92 20.97 -28.07
CA LYS A 10 -29.03 22.06 -27.07
C LYS A 10 -27.68 22.76 -26.78
N GLU A 11 -26.58 22.03 -26.91
CA GLU A 11 -25.22 22.57 -26.71
C GLU A 11 -24.80 23.51 -27.85
N GLN A 12 -25.20 23.23 -29.09
CA GLN A 12 -24.73 23.96 -30.28
C GLN A 12 -25.70 25.05 -30.77
N PHE A 13 -27.00 24.92 -30.49
CA PHE A 13 -28.03 25.83 -31.00
C PHE A 13 -28.69 26.65 -29.88
N LYS A 14 -29.09 27.88 -30.21
CA LYS A 14 -30.04 28.66 -29.40
C LYS A 14 -31.43 28.11 -29.70
N VAL A 15 -32.10 27.59 -28.68
CA VAL A 15 -33.43 26.99 -28.79
C VAL A 15 -34.43 27.86 -28.04
N CYS A 16 -35.57 28.17 -28.66
CA CYS A 16 -36.65 28.91 -28.00
C CYS A 16 -37.21 28.08 -26.84
N PRO A 17 -37.19 28.57 -25.58
CA PRO A 17 -37.64 27.80 -24.42
C PRO A 17 -39.11 27.43 -24.48
N ARG A 18 -39.94 28.22 -25.18
CA ARG A 18 -41.40 28.07 -25.23
C ARG A 18 -41.89 27.14 -26.33
N THR A 19 -41.14 27.01 -27.43
CA THR A 19 -41.60 26.27 -28.63
C THR A 19 -40.65 25.15 -29.05
N GLY A 20 -39.46 25.04 -28.46
CA GLY A 20 -38.45 24.04 -28.83
C GLY A 20 -37.81 24.25 -30.21
N LYS A 21 -38.17 25.33 -30.93
CA LYS A 21 -37.62 25.63 -32.26
C LYS A 21 -36.21 26.23 -32.15
N ILE A 22 -35.33 25.82 -33.05
CA ILE A 22 -33.99 26.39 -33.20
C ILE A 22 -34.13 27.81 -33.75
N ILE A 23 -33.66 28.79 -32.99
CA ILE A 23 -33.76 30.24 -33.31
C ILE A 23 -32.41 30.84 -33.72
N GLY A 24 -31.33 30.06 -33.67
CA GLY A 24 -30.01 30.45 -34.15
C GLY A 24 -28.91 29.51 -33.66
N LEU A 25 -27.68 29.76 -34.09
CA LEU A 25 -26.48 29.08 -33.57
C LEU A 25 -25.97 29.82 -32.33
N LYS A 26 -25.45 29.09 -31.34
CA LYS A 26 -24.66 29.74 -30.27
C LYS A 26 -23.34 30.20 -30.91
N THR A 27 -23.07 31.50 -30.87
CA THR A 27 -21.84 32.08 -31.43
C THR A 27 -20.64 31.60 -30.62
N ILE A 28 -19.77 30.83 -31.26
CA ILE A 28 -18.40 30.59 -30.76
C ILE A 28 -17.78 31.98 -30.58
N LYS A 29 -17.32 32.32 -29.36
CA LYS A 29 -16.60 33.58 -29.14
C LYS A 29 -15.40 33.59 -30.11
N LYS A 30 -15.42 34.46 -31.14
CA LYS A 30 -14.38 34.57 -32.19
C LYS A 30 -12.95 34.60 -31.59
N LYS A 31 -12.80 35.14 -30.38
CA LYS A 31 -11.52 35.17 -29.64
C LYS A 31 -10.95 33.76 -29.35
N SER A 32 -11.78 32.75 -29.06
CA SER A 32 -11.30 31.40 -28.71
C SER A 32 -10.71 30.62 -29.89
N LEU A 33 -11.22 30.85 -31.11
CA LEU A 33 -10.71 30.20 -32.32
C LEU A 33 -9.33 30.73 -32.72
N TRP A 34 -9.14 32.06 -32.65
CA TRP A 34 -7.86 32.68 -32.96
C TRP A 34 -6.76 32.27 -31.97
N ILE A 35 -7.10 32.16 -30.68
CA ILE A 35 -6.17 31.65 -29.65
C ILE A 35 -5.73 30.22 -29.98
N TRP A 36 -6.66 29.33 -30.34
CA TRP A 36 -6.34 27.96 -30.75
C TRP A 36 -5.41 27.90 -31.97
N ILE A 37 -5.67 28.71 -33.00
CA ILE A 37 -4.82 28.76 -34.19
C ILE A 37 -3.40 29.24 -33.86
N ILE A 38 -3.28 30.28 -33.04
CA ILE A 38 -1.98 30.85 -32.65
C ILE A 38 -1.18 29.83 -31.83
N ILE A 39 -1.79 29.23 -30.81
CA ILE A 39 -1.13 28.27 -29.91
C ILE A 39 -0.77 26.98 -30.67
N GLY A 40 -1.67 26.48 -31.52
CA GLY A 40 -1.43 25.29 -32.34
C GLY A 40 -0.27 25.48 -33.30
N LEU A 41 -0.23 26.60 -34.03
CA LEU A 41 0.88 26.94 -34.94
C LEU A 41 2.20 27.12 -34.18
N ALA A 42 2.19 27.87 -33.07
CA ALA A 42 3.37 28.06 -32.25
C ALA A 42 3.92 26.73 -31.74
N SER A 43 3.05 25.80 -31.33
CA SER A 43 3.44 24.47 -30.85
C SER A 43 4.03 23.60 -31.97
N VAL A 44 3.43 23.58 -33.16
CA VAL A 44 3.98 22.89 -34.33
C VAL A 44 5.37 23.43 -34.68
N ILE A 45 5.51 24.76 -34.76
CA ILE A 45 6.79 25.42 -35.07
C ILE A 45 7.84 25.07 -34.00
N TRP A 46 7.45 25.14 -32.72
CA TRP A 46 8.35 24.87 -31.60
C TRP A 46 8.86 23.42 -31.61
N VAL A 47 7.99 22.44 -31.87
CA VAL A 47 8.37 21.03 -32.00
C VAL A 47 9.29 20.83 -33.21
N LEU A 48 8.94 21.41 -34.36
CA LEU A 48 9.75 21.29 -35.58
C LEU A 48 11.15 21.89 -35.41
N ILE A 49 11.27 23.06 -34.78
CA ILE A 49 12.56 23.72 -34.56
C ILE A 49 13.41 22.99 -33.51
N ARG A 50 12.79 22.46 -32.45
CA ARG A 50 13.54 21.94 -31.29
C ARG A 50 13.79 20.45 -31.37
N VAL A 51 12.82 19.66 -31.82
CA VAL A 51 12.87 18.19 -31.77
C VAL A 51 13.45 17.60 -33.04
N VAL A 52 13.09 18.11 -34.22
CA VAL A 52 13.60 17.55 -35.50
C VAL A 52 15.13 17.59 -35.59
N PRO A 53 15.83 18.68 -35.21
CA PRO A 53 17.29 18.69 -35.26
C PRO A 53 17.97 17.83 -34.18
N LYS A 54 17.27 17.50 -33.09
CA LYS A 54 17.79 16.69 -31.99
C LYS A 54 16.64 15.94 -31.30
N PRO A 55 16.32 14.71 -31.74
CA PRO A 55 15.13 13.97 -31.27
C PRO A 55 15.06 13.76 -29.76
N SER A 56 16.20 13.67 -29.08
CA SER A 56 16.23 13.52 -27.61
C SER A 56 15.61 14.69 -26.84
N ARG A 57 15.38 15.85 -27.45
CA ARG A 57 14.70 16.98 -26.82
C ARG A 57 13.19 16.77 -26.66
N ALA A 58 12.61 15.75 -27.29
CA ALA A 58 11.20 15.39 -27.13
C ALA A 58 10.80 15.16 -25.66
N THR A 59 11.73 14.71 -24.82
CA THR A 59 11.48 14.43 -23.40
C THR A 59 11.44 15.67 -22.51
N TYR A 60 11.77 16.85 -23.03
CA TYR A 60 11.83 18.07 -22.23
C TYR A 60 10.42 18.50 -21.79
N PRO A 61 10.23 19.06 -20.58
CA PRO A 61 8.91 19.47 -20.08
C PRO A 61 8.12 20.37 -21.05
N CYS A 62 8.79 21.35 -21.68
CA CYS A 62 8.15 22.24 -22.65
C CYS A 62 7.77 21.55 -23.98
N GLN A 63 8.46 20.46 -24.34
CA GLN A 63 8.13 19.67 -25.54
C GLN A 63 7.02 18.67 -25.25
N LYS A 64 7.01 18.09 -24.04
CA LYS A 64 5.89 17.28 -23.56
C LYS A 64 4.57 18.05 -23.68
N VAL A 65 4.53 19.34 -23.30
CA VAL A 65 3.32 20.18 -23.46
C VAL A 65 3.04 20.54 -24.93
N ALA A 66 4.06 20.88 -25.73
CA ALA A 66 3.87 21.37 -27.10
C ALA A 66 3.48 20.26 -28.11
N GLN A 67 3.95 19.02 -27.92
CA GLN A 67 3.73 17.92 -28.87
C GLN A 67 2.26 17.49 -29.01
N PRO A 68 1.48 17.28 -27.94
CA PRO A 68 0.06 16.97 -28.04
C PRO A 68 -0.76 18.10 -28.64
N ILE A 69 -0.44 19.36 -28.28
CA ILE A 69 -1.09 20.55 -28.83
C ILE A 69 -0.84 20.62 -30.35
N ALA A 70 0.40 20.37 -30.79
CA ALA A 70 0.75 20.31 -32.19
C ALA A 70 0.02 19.17 -32.93
N ALA A 71 -0.03 17.97 -32.35
CA ALA A 71 -0.72 16.81 -32.93
C ALA A 71 -2.23 17.05 -33.07
N GLY A 72 -2.88 17.56 -32.01
CA GLY A 72 -4.30 17.92 -32.02
C GLY A 72 -4.61 19.02 -33.03
N PHE A 73 -3.72 20.01 -33.17
CA PHE A 73 -3.86 21.06 -34.18
C PHE A 73 -3.72 20.53 -35.62
N ILE A 74 -2.78 19.61 -35.87
CA ILE A 74 -2.61 18.96 -37.19
C ILE A 74 -3.84 18.11 -37.53
N ALA A 75 -4.32 17.30 -36.58
CA ALA A 75 -5.54 16.51 -36.77
C ALA A 75 -6.75 17.41 -37.07
N TRP A 76 -6.87 18.55 -36.39
CA TRP A 76 -7.89 19.57 -36.65
C TRP A 76 -7.82 20.12 -38.09
N LEU A 77 -6.62 20.48 -38.55
CA LEU A 77 -6.41 20.96 -39.93
C LEU A 77 -6.74 19.89 -40.97
N ILE A 78 -6.35 18.63 -40.73
CA ILE A 78 -6.64 17.50 -41.63
C ILE A 78 -8.15 17.25 -41.68
N GLY A 79 -8.86 17.30 -40.54
CA GLY A 79 -10.31 17.16 -40.48
C GLY A 79 -11.05 18.25 -41.24
N LEU A 80 -10.63 19.51 -41.11
CA LEU A 80 -11.19 20.64 -41.85
C LEU A 80 -10.92 20.55 -43.37
N ALA A 81 -9.70 20.18 -43.76
CA ALA A 81 -9.36 19.99 -45.16
C ALA A 81 -10.13 18.81 -45.78
N GLY A 82 -10.19 17.68 -45.07
CA GLY A 82 -10.90 16.46 -45.47
C GLY A 82 -12.39 16.68 -45.66
N SER A 83 -13.07 17.26 -44.66
CA SER A 83 -14.49 17.62 -44.75
C SER A 83 -14.77 18.56 -45.93
N THR A 84 -13.91 19.56 -46.16
CA THR A 84 -14.02 20.48 -47.31
C THR A 84 -13.86 19.75 -48.65
N MET A 85 -12.88 18.84 -48.76
CA MET A 85 -12.65 18.05 -49.98
C MET A 85 -13.83 17.11 -50.28
N ILE A 86 -14.35 16.42 -49.27
CA ILE A 86 -15.51 15.54 -49.40
C ILE A 86 -16.75 16.35 -49.80
N ALA A 87 -16.97 17.53 -49.20
CA ALA A 87 -18.07 18.41 -49.57
C ALA A 87 -17.95 18.92 -51.03
N ARG A 88 -16.74 19.26 -51.49
CA ARG A 88 -16.48 19.62 -52.90
C ARG A 88 -16.77 18.45 -53.84
N ARG A 89 -16.43 17.22 -53.44
CA ARG A 89 -16.74 16.00 -54.21
C ARG A 89 -18.24 15.74 -54.27
N ALA A 90 -18.96 15.91 -53.16
CA ALA A 90 -20.43 15.83 -53.11
C ALA A 90 -21.08 16.81 -54.10
N ARG A 91 -20.62 18.08 -54.14
CA ARG A 91 -21.12 19.08 -55.11
C ARG A 91 -20.90 18.65 -56.57
N ARG A 92 -19.75 18.06 -56.91
CA ARG A 92 -19.50 17.54 -58.26
C ARG A 92 -20.42 16.35 -58.60
N LEU A 93 -20.65 15.45 -57.64
CA LEU A 93 -21.54 14.31 -57.81
C LEU A 93 -22.99 14.75 -58.02
N PHE A 94 -23.46 15.78 -57.31
CA PHE A 94 -24.78 16.37 -57.55
C PHE A 94 -24.91 16.99 -58.95
N LYS A 95 -23.87 17.72 -59.42
CA LYS A 95 -23.85 18.24 -60.80
C LYS A 95 -23.91 17.13 -61.86
N ASN A 96 -23.33 15.97 -61.58
CA ASN A 96 -23.35 14.79 -62.45
C ASN A 96 -24.57 13.89 -62.21
N GLN A 97 -25.62 14.39 -61.55
CA GLN A 97 -26.88 13.69 -61.26
C GLN A 97 -26.74 12.38 -60.44
N ARG A 98 -25.60 12.19 -59.75
CA ARG A 98 -25.35 11.03 -58.87
C ARG A 98 -25.79 11.34 -57.44
N TYR A 99 -27.10 11.51 -57.24
CA TYR A 99 -27.67 12.03 -56.00
C TYR A 99 -27.45 11.15 -54.77
N LEU A 100 -27.56 9.82 -54.91
CA LEU A 100 -27.37 8.88 -53.80
C LEU A 100 -25.94 8.97 -53.23
N VAL A 101 -24.94 8.84 -54.12
CA VAL A 101 -23.52 8.92 -53.74
C VAL A 101 -23.14 10.32 -53.26
N GLY A 102 -23.69 11.37 -53.89
CA GLY A 102 -23.51 12.75 -53.46
C GLY A 102 -24.02 13.00 -52.04
N THR A 103 -25.16 12.40 -51.67
CA THR A 103 -25.76 12.51 -50.34
C THR A 103 -24.91 11.80 -49.29
N VAL A 104 -24.43 10.58 -49.57
CA VAL A 104 -23.51 9.86 -48.67
C VAL A 104 -22.23 10.66 -48.42
N CYS A 105 -21.61 11.22 -49.46
CA CYS A 105 -20.44 12.07 -49.31
C CYS A 105 -20.75 13.33 -48.47
N LEU A 106 -21.89 13.99 -48.70
CA LEU A 106 -22.25 15.18 -47.94
C LEU A 106 -22.44 14.87 -46.46
N SER A 107 -23.13 13.78 -46.13
CA SER A 107 -23.31 13.32 -44.75
C SER A 107 -21.98 13.00 -44.07
N ALA A 108 -21.07 12.31 -44.78
CA ALA A 108 -19.72 12.04 -44.28
C ALA A 108 -18.91 13.33 -44.03
N ALA A 109 -19.01 14.32 -44.92
CA ALA A 109 -18.35 15.62 -44.74
C ALA A 109 -18.89 16.38 -43.52
N VAL A 110 -20.20 16.35 -43.30
CA VAL A 110 -20.86 16.98 -42.17
C VAL A 110 -20.46 16.28 -40.86
N LEU A 111 -20.51 14.95 -40.81
CA LEU A 111 -20.08 14.17 -39.65
C LEU A 111 -18.61 14.44 -39.30
N MET A 112 -17.72 14.42 -40.30
CA MET A 112 -16.29 14.71 -40.10
C MET A 112 -16.06 16.14 -39.60
N TYR A 113 -16.79 17.13 -40.12
CA TYR A 113 -16.72 18.52 -39.66
C TYR A 113 -17.19 18.67 -38.21
N PHE A 114 -18.30 18.04 -37.83
CA PHE A 114 -18.79 18.06 -36.45
C PHE A 114 -17.84 17.36 -35.48
N PHE A 115 -17.31 16.19 -35.85
CA PHE A 115 -16.34 15.46 -35.06
C PHE A 115 -15.06 16.29 -34.83
N THR A 116 -14.60 16.99 -35.88
CA THR A 116 -13.44 17.90 -35.80
C THR A 116 -13.67 19.06 -34.83
N LEU A 117 -14.92 19.53 -34.66
CA LEU A 117 -15.26 20.64 -33.77
C LEU A 117 -15.60 20.22 -32.33
N SER A 118 -16.10 19.00 -32.12
CA SER A 118 -16.43 18.47 -30.78
C SER A 118 -15.21 17.93 -30.06
N ASP A 119 -14.37 17.13 -30.74
CA ASP A 119 -13.27 16.42 -30.07
C ASP A 119 -12.02 17.26 -29.86
N THR A 120 -11.73 18.28 -30.67
CA THR A 120 -10.43 18.98 -30.58
C THR A 120 -10.28 19.85 -29.33
N ARG A 121 -11.39 20.18 -28.65
CA ARG A 121 -11.39 20.86 -27.34
C ARG A 121 -11.16 19.88 -26.20
N ASP A 122 -11.81 18.72 -26.27
CA ASP A 122 -11.67 17.68 -25.26
C ASP A 122 -10.35 16.94 -25.40
N VAL A 123 -9.82 16.75 -26.61
CA VAL A 123 -8.47 16.21 -26.89
C VAL A 123 -7.37 17.18 -26.43
N ALA A 124 -7.55 18.50 -26.58
CA ALA A 124 -6.58 19.46 -26.06
C ALA A 124 -6.64 19.56 -24.53
N ALA A 125 -7.83 19.54 -23.92
CA ALA A 125 -7.98 19.54 -22.46
C ALA A 125 -7.50 18.23 -21.82
N SER A 126 -7.84 17.08 -22.41
CA SER A 126 -7.34 15.78 -21.98
C SER A 126 -5.84 15.63 -22.22
N ALA A 127 -5.29 16.17 -23.32
CA ALA A 127 -3.84 16.17 -23.53
C ALA A 127 -3.09 17.17 -22.64
N ILE A 128 -3.71 18.26 -22.20
CA ILE A 128 -3.15 19.13 -21.15
C ILE A 128 -3.16 18.38 -19.82
N ASN A 129 -4.28 17.77 -19.44
CA ASN A 129 -4.37 16.96 -18.21
C ASN A 129 -3.49 15.71 -18.23
N PHE A 130 -3.16 15.18 -19.42
CA PHE A 130 -2.24 14.03 -19.58
C PHE A 130 -0.76 14.46 -19.52
N VAL A 131 -0.45 15.76 -19.64
CA VAL A 131 0.94 16.23 -19.81
C VAL A 131 1.36 17.39 -18.90
N THR A 132 0.45 18.02 -18.17
CA THR A 132 0.78 18.57 -16.86
C THR A 132 0.66 17.40 -15.88
N PRO A 133 1.76 16.81 -15.38
CA PRO A 133 1.64 16.09 -14.13
C PRO A 133 1.01 17.10 -13.18
N ALA A 134 -0.12 16.75 -12.56
CA ALA A 134 -0.38 17.33 -11.25
C ALA A 134 0.93 17.15 -10.46
N GLY A 135 1.40 18.21 -9.79
CA GLY A 135 2.67 18.14 -9.05
C GLY A 135 2.70 16.90 -8.16
N ASN A 136 3.86 16.49 -7.66
CA ASN A 136 3.82 15.47 -6.61
C ASN A 136 3.16 16.07 -5.37
N PHE A 137 2.46 15.24 -4.59
CA PHE A 137 1.94 15.65 -3.30
C PHE A 137 3.08 16.20 -2.42
N VAL A 138 2.81 17.35 -1.79
CA VAL A 138 3.71 18.01 -0.83
C VAL A 138 2.88 18.27 0.42
N PRO A 139 3.32 17.76 1.59
CA PRO A 139 2.67 18.05 2.85
C PRO A 139 2.48 19.54 3.08
N THR A 140 1.36 19.91 3.71
CA THR A 140 1.11 21.30 4.08
C THR A 140 1.90 21.73 5.31
N ASP A 141 2.23 20.78 6.19
CA ASP A 141 2.99 21.04 7.41
C ASP A 141 4.50 20.94 7.20
N PRO A 142 5.30 21.62 8.04
CA PRO A 142 6.73 21.37 8.12
C PRO A 142 7.01 19.93 8.56
N ALA A 143 8.11 19.37 8.06
CA ALA A 143 8.64 18.10 8.57
C ALA A 143 8.82 18.14 10.10
N ASN A 144 8.65 16.98 10.73
CA ASN A 144 8.82 16.79 12.17
C ASN A 144 7.91 17.70 13.03
N SER A 145 6.66 17.88 12.60
CA SER A 145 5.63 18.64 13.32
C SER A 145 4.51 17.68 13.78
N PRO A 146 4.70 16.92 14.86
CA PRO A 146 3.73 15.91 15.31
C PRO A 146 2.42 16.53 15.76
N MET A 147 1.31 15.91 15.35
CA MET A 147 -0.05 16.20 15.81
C MET A 147 -0.75 14.92 16.24
N GLY A 148 -1.65 15.02 17.21
CA GLY A 148 -2.34 13.89 17.82
C GLY A 148 -1.54 13.19 18.93
N ILE A 149 -2.04 12.04 19.35
CA ILE A 149 -1.54 11.28 20.50
C ILE A 149 -1.10 9.90 20.03
N ALA A 150 0.20 9.64 20.13
CA ALA A 150 0.81 8.39 19.72
C ALA A 150 0.27 7.18 20.52
N LYS A 151 0.07 6.04 19.85
CA LYS A 151 -0.54 4.80 20.42
C LYS A 151 0.39 3.58 20.33
N GLY A 152 0.06 2.53 21.09
CA GLY A 152 0.79 1.24 21.12
C GLY A 152 1.76 1.09 22.30
N ILE A 153 2.33 -0.11 22.44
CA ILE A 153 3.32 -0.44 23.50
C ILE A 153 4.49 0.55 23.50
N HIS A 154 4.96 0.88 22.29
CA HIS A 154 5.91 1.96 22.04
C HIS A 154 5.17 3.03 21.24
N PRO A 155 4.68 4.10 21.88
CA PRO A 155 3.79 5.07 21.24
C PRO A 155 4.32 5.62 19.90
N GLY A 156 3.57 5.44 18.82
CA GLY A 156 3.92 5.98 17.50
C GLY A 156 5.00 5.19 16.76
N ARG A 157 5.38 4.00 17.26
CA ARG A 157 6.35 3.13 16.58
C ARG A 157 5.75 2.50 15.33
N VAL A 158 6.47 2.64 14.22
CA VAL A 158 6.24 1.91 12.98
C VAL A 158 7.50 1.12 12.65
N VAL A 159 7.38 -0.19 12.46
CA VAL A 159 8.48 -1.03 12.01
C VAL A 159 8.40 -1.22 10.51
N TRP A 160 9.52 -1.03 9.82
CA TRP A 160 9.68 -1.30 8.41
C TRP A 160 10.79 -2.33 8.21
N VAL A 161 10.45 -3.48 7.63
CA VAL A 161 11.38 -4.53 7.25
C VAL A 161 11.48 -4.59 5.74
N TYR A 162 12.68 -4.41 5.21
CA TYR A 162 13.02 -4.59 3.80
C TYR A 162 13.98 -5.74 3.64
N ASP A 163 13.68 -6.66 2.71
CA ASP A 163 14.60 -7.73 2.35
C ASP A 163 14.64 -8.01 0.85
N SER A 164 15.77 -7.69 0.22
CA SER A 164 15.97 -7.91 -1.21
C SER A 164 15.91 -9.38 -1.64
N LEU A 165 16.02 -10.34 -0.71
CA LEU A 165 15.92 -11.76 -0.98
C LEU A 165 14.47 -12.26 -1.03
N LEU A 166 13.49 -11.47 -0.57
CA LEU A 166 12.10 -11.91 -0.52
C LEU A 166 11.56 -12.22 -1.92
N CYS A 167 11.81 -11.33 -2.89
CA CYS A 167 11.34 -11.47 -4.26
C CYS A 167 12.51 -11.48 -5.23
N ASP A 168 12.39 -12.30 -6.27
CA ASP A 168 13.34 -12.25 -7.37
C ASP A 168 13.33 -10.90 -8.11
N GLN A 169 14.49 -10.53 -8.67
CA GLN A 169 14.73 -9.25 -9.36
C GLN A 169 14.30 -9.25 -10.85
N GLY A 170 13.42 -10.16 -11.29
CA GLY A 170 12.72 -10.02 -12.57
C GLY A 170 13.30 -10.70 -13.82
N SER A 171 13.83 -11.94 -13.74
CA SER A 171 14.30 -12.67 -14.95
C SER A 171 13.86 -14.13 -15.09
N ALA A 172 13.16 -14.73 -14.13
CA ALA A 172 12.71 -16.13 -14.23
C ALA A 172 11.26 -16.26 -14.77
N SER A 173 10.97 -17.41 -15.37
CA SER A 173 9.61 -17.85 -15.73
C SER A 173 8.78 -18.20 -14.49
N GLY A 174 7.45 -18.18 -14.59
CA GLY A 174 6.55 -18.57 -13.49
C GLY A 174 5.74 -17.40 -12.94
N TRP A 175 4.82 -17.71 -12.02
CA TRP A 175 4.01 -16.71 -11.35
C TRP A 175 4.74 -16.11 -10.17
N TRP A 176 4.54 -14.82 -9.92
CA TRP A 176 5.30 -14.14 -8.89
C TRP A 176 5.05 -14.68 -7.48
N TRP A 177 3.87 -15.26 -7.25
CA TRP A 177 3.43 -15.81 -5.97
C TRP A 177 3.89 -17.26 -5.72
N GLU A 178 4.69 -17.84 -6.61
CA GLU A 178 5.28 -19.17 -6.42
C GLU A 178 6.53 -19.08 -5.53
N ASP A 179 6.80 -20.10 -4.70
CA ASP A 179 7.88 -20.05 -3.69
C ASP A 179 9.29 -19.81 -4.26
N HIS A 180 9.55 -20.27 -5.49
CA HIS A 180 10.83 -20.02 -6.16
C HIS A 180 10.98 -18.59 -6.70
N ARG A 181 9.94 -17.76 -6.56
CA ARG A 181 9.81 -16.37 -7.02
C ARG A 181 9.59 -15.42 -5.84
N THR A 182 8.94 -15.89 -4.78
CA THR A 182 8.81 -15.22 -3.49
C THR A 182 9.13 -16.20 -2.35
N ASP A 183 10.22 -15.94 -1.61
CA ASP A 183 10.78 -16.89 -0.64
C ASP A 183 9.96 -16.93 0.67
N PRO A 184 9.37 -18.08 1.03
CA PRO A 184 8.54 -18.21 2.23
C PRO A 184 9.32 -18.09 3.55
N GLU A 185 10.60 -18.47 3.57
CA GLU A 185 11.45 -18.37 4.76
C GLU A 185 11.86 -16.92 5.03
N VAL A 186 12.15 -16.17 3.95
CA VAL A 186 12.34 -14.71 4.06
C VAL A 186 11.07 -14.04 4.56
N ALA A 187 9.89 -14.43 4.03
CA ALA A 187 8.61 -13.88 4.48
C ALA A 187 8.36 -14.12 5.98
N ARG A 188 8.55 -15.36 6.44
CA ARG A 188 8.42 -15.75 7.85
C ARG A 188 9.38 -14.98 8.76
N ARG A 189 10.62 -14.79 8.32
CA ARG A 189 11.62 -14.00 9.06
C ARG A 189 11.23 -12.53 9.13
N MET A 190 10.82 -11.93 8.01
CA MET A 190 10.40 -10.52 7.98
C MET A 190 9.23 -10.27 8.94
N MET A 191 8.22 -11.14 8.92
CA MET A 191 7.08 -11.08 9.85
C MET A 191 7.53 -11.18 11.31
N THR A 192 8.43 -12.11 11.61
CA THR A 192 9.00 -12.26 12.96
C THR A 192 9.75 -11.00 13.38
N GLN A 193 10.60 -10.45 12.51
CA GLN A 193 11.39 -9.25 12.81
C GLN A 193 10.53 -8.03 13.04
N ALA A 194 9.48 -7.86 12.24
CA ALA A 194 8.51 -6.80 12.43
C ALA A 194 7.88 -6.88 13.82
N LEU A 195 7.42 -8.08 14.22
CA LEU A 195 6.83 -8.32 15.53
C LEU A 195 7.80 -8.01 16.69
N LEU A 196 8.99 -8.61 16.69
CA LEU A 196 9.94 -8.46 17.81
C LEU A 196 10.39 -7.01 18.00
N ASN A 197 10.56 -6.26 16.90
CA ASN A 197 10.97 -4.85 16.97
C ASN A 197 9.80 -3.93 17.32
N LEU A 198 8.56 -4.31 16.95
CA LEU A 198 7.38 -3.58 17.35
C LEU A 198 7.21 -3.62 18.86
N THR A 199 7.37 -4.80 19.47
CA THR A 199 7.21 -4.99 20.92
C THR A 199 8.47 -4.63 21.71
N GLY A 200 9.65 -4.71 21.09
CA GLY A 200 10.94 -4.63 21.78
C GLY A 200 11.28 -5.89 22.59
N ILE A 201 10.57 -7.00 22.35
CA ILE A 201 10.71 -8.28 23.04
C ILE A 201 11.31 -9.29 22.06
N PHE A 202 12.40 -9.96 22.46
CA PHE A 202 13.18 -10.84 21.57
C PHE A 202 12.72 -12.30 21.57
N ASP A 203 11.57 -12.59 22.17
CA ASP A 203 10.87 -13.86 22.07
C ASP A 203 9.51 -13.65 21.37
N PRO A 204 9.18 -14.44 20.32
CA PRO A 204 7.94 -14.24 19.58
C PRO A 204 6.69 -14.64 20.37
N VAL A 205 6.78 -15.58 21.33
CA VAL A 205 5.64 -15.98 22.16
C VAL A 205 5.31 -14.86 23.14
N GLU A 206 6.33 -14.34 23.84
CA GLU A 206 6.19 -13.22 24.76
C GLU A 206 5.75 -11.93 24.04
N SER A 207 6.22 -11.71 22.81
CA SER A 207 5.78 -10.56 21.98
C SER A 207 4.28 -10.58 21.71
N TRP A 208 3.71 -11.72 21.33
CA TRP A 208 2.27 -11.84 21.12
C TRP A 208 1.48 -11.69 22.42
N ASP A 209 1.95 -12.30 23.52
CA ASP A 209 1.29 -12.16 24.83
C ASP A 209 1.21 -10.68 25.26
N VAL A 210 2.29 -9.92 25.10
CA VAL A 210 2.31 -8.49 25.42
C VAL A 210 1.44 -7.67 24.47
N LEU A 211 1.37 -8.00 23.18
CA LEU A 211 0.43 -7.34 22.26
C LEU A 211 -1.02 -7.51 22.72
N PHE A 212 -1.45 -8.74 23.05
CA PHE A 212 -2.80 -9.00 23.53
C PHE A 212 -3.08 -8.32 24.87
N LYS A 213 -2.16 -8.42 25.85
CA LYS A 213 -2.30 -7.77 27.15
C LYS A 213 -2.44 -6.26 27.00
N HIS A 214 -1.58 -5.63 26.21
CA HIS A 214 -1.63 -4.19 25.95
C HIS A 214 -2.97 -3.77 25.32
N PHE A 215 -3.45 -4.53 24.34
CA PHE A 215 -4.75 -4.27 23.72
C PHE A 215 -5.90 -4.40 24.73
N ASN A 216 -5.92 -5.47 25.53
CA ASN A 216 -6.97 -5.70 26.52
C ASN A 216 -7.01 -4.61 27.59
N GLN A 217 -5.83 -4.17 28.05
CA GLN A 217 -5.69 -3.06 29.02
C GLN A 217 -6.22 -1.74 28.46
N THR A 218 -6.01 -1.46 27.17
CA THR A 218 -6.45 -0.21 26.52
C THR A 218 -7.94 -0.22 26.12
N HIS A 219 -8.58 -1.39 26.07
CA HIS A 219 -9.99 -1.55 25.68
C HIS A 219 -10.88 -2.03 26.85
N HIS A 220 -10.54 -1.60 28.06
CA HIS A 220 -11.33 -1.73 29.29
C HIS A 220 -11.60 -3.16 29.80
N ASP A 221 -10.82 -4.17 29.39
CA ASP A 221 -10.79 -5.44 30.11
C ASP A 221 -9.83 -5.30 31.30
N GLN A 222 -10.38 -5.27 32.52
CA GLN A 222 -9.63 -4.95 33.76
C GLN A 222 -8.63 -6.02 34.21
N ASN A 223 -8.35 -7.02 33.36
CA ASN A 223 -7.46 -8.12 33.69
C ASN A 223 -6.23 -8.08 32.78
N ASP A 224 -5.05 -8.29 33.36
CA ASP A 224 -3.75 -8.40 32.67
C ASP A 224 -3.61 -9.74 31.92
N LEU A 225 -4.67 -10.13 31.20
CA LEU A 225 -4.76 -11.38 30.47
C LEU A 225 -4.36 -11.14 29.01
N GLY A 226 -3.49 -12.02 28.51
CA GLY A 226 -3.27 -12.15 27.07
C GLY A 226 -4.46 -12.83 26.39
N TYR A 227 -4.23 -13.36 25.19
CA TYR A 227 -5.23 -14.12 24.44
C TYR A 227 -5.91 -15.20 25.29
N GLN A 228 -7.25 -15.29 25.21
CA GLN A 228 -8.03 -16.36 25.83
C GLN A 228 -8.61 -17.28 24.77
N ALA A 229 -8.57 -18.60 25.00
CA ALA A 229 -9.13 -19.58 24.07
C ALA A 229 -10.62 -19.29 23.79
N GLY A 230 -11.00 -19.27 22.51
CA GLY A 230 -12.33 -18.88 22.06
C GLY A 230 -12.48 -17.40 21.70
N ASP A 231 -11.52 -16.54 22.07
CA ASP A 231 -11.46 -15.18 21.54
C ASP A 231 -11.23 -15.25 20.03
N LYS A 232 -12.14 -14.65 19.25
CA LYS A 232 -12.08 -14.68 17.79
C LYS A 232 -11.17 -13.57 17.25
N ILE A 233 -10.34 -13.92 16.27
CA ILE A 233 -9.48 -12.99 15.51
C ILE A 233 -9.97 -12.93 14.06
N ALA A 234 -10.32 -11.73 13.59
CA ALA A 234 -10.64 -11.51 12.18
C ALA A 234 -9.51 -10.75 11.48
N ILE A 235 -9.07 -11.25 10.33
CA ILE A 235 -7.95 -10.70 9.56
C ILE A 235 -8.48 -10.13 8.25
N LYS A 236 -8.48 -8.80 8.13
CA LYS A 236 -8.87 -8.08 6.91
C LYS A 236 -7.72 -8.06 5.92
N VAL A 237 -7.67 -9.04 5.02
CA VAL A 237 -6.70 -9.04 3.92
C VAL A 237 -7.29 -8.25 2.75
N ASN A 238 -6.51 -7.31 2.22
CA ASN A 238 -6.91 -6.55 1.04
C ASN A 238 -6.85 -7.44 -0.21
N ASN A 239 -8.01 -7.92 -0.65
CA ASN A 239 -8.11 -8.81 -1.82
C ASN A 239 -8.47 -8.06 -3.11
N ILE A 240 -8.12 -6.78 -3.19
CA ILE A 240 -8.46 -6.00 -4.36
C ILE A 240 -7.91 -6.67 -5.64
N PHE A 241 -8.74 -6.72 -6.68
CA PHE A 241 -8.44 -7.40 -7.95
C PHE A 241 -8.42 -8.94 -7.93
N SER A 242 -8.72 -9.58 -6.81
CA SER A 242 -9.10 -11.01 -6.77
C SER A 242 -10.58 -11.17 -7.16
N ARG A 243 -10.89 -10.87 -8.42
CA ARG A 243 -12.26 -10.94 -8.98
C ARG A 243 -12.69 -12.33 -9.42
N SER A 244 -11.77 -13.27 -9.37
CA SER A 244 -12.01 -14.70 -9.58
C SER A 244 -11.16 -15.49 -8.60
N TYR A 245 -11.54 -16.75 -8.35
CA TYR A 245 -10.70 -17.65 -7.54
C TYR A 245 -9.35 -17.89 -8.21
N GLN A 246 -9.33 -18.22 -9.50
CA GLN A 246 -8.09 -18.50 -10.21
C GLN A 246 -7.38 -17.24 -10.67
N TRP A 247 -6.16 -17.02 -10.18
CA TRP A 247 -5.32 -15.95 -10.69
C TRP A 247 -4.74 -16.33 -12.05
N THR A 248 -5.11 -15.60 -13.10
CA THR A 248 -4.67 -15.88 -14.49
C THR A 248 -3.69 -14.83 -15.03
N SER A 249 -3.34 -13.85 -14.21
CA SER A 249 -2.48 -12.74 -14.56
C SER A 249 -1.67 -12.31 -13.34
N SER A 250 -0.47 -11.81 -13.59
CA SER A 250 0.37 -11.20 -12.57
C SER A 250 -0.08 -9.77 -12.29
N GLN A 251 -1.25 -9.59 -11.70
CA GLN A 251 -1.72 -8.26 -11.30
C GLN A 251 -1.04 -7.79 -10.02
N ASP A 252 -0.68 -6.52 -10.01
CA ASP A 252 0.28 -5.88 -9.10
C ASP A 252 -0.33 -5.44 -7.76
N ASN A 253 -1.47 -6.00 -7.38
CA ASN A 253 -2.27 -5.53 -6.25
C ASN A 253 -3.04 -6.66 -5.56
N ARG A 254 -2.45 -7.85 -5.51
CA ARG A 254 -3.01 -9.01 -4.80
C ARG A 254 -2.13 -9.35 -3.61
N PRO A 255 -2.69 -9.90 -2.53
CA PRO A 255 -1.94 -10.18 -1.32
C PRO A 255 -0.89 -11.28 -1.54
N CYS A 256 0.24 -11.22 -0.85
CA CYS A 256 1.29 -12.23 -0.98
C CYS A 256 0.93 -13.49 -0.18
N PRO A 257 0.80 -14.68 -0.83
CA PRO A 257 0.48 -15.91 -0.11
C PRO A 257 1.45 -16.20 1.04
N GLN A 258 2.75 -15.98 0.83
CA GLN A 258 3.80 -16.25 1.80
C GLN A 258 3.69 -15.34 3.03
N MET A 259 3.25 -14.08 2.89
CA MET A 259 3.04 -13.19 4.05
C MET A 259 1.78 -13.50 4.83
N VAL A 260 0.67 -13.77 4.14
CA VAL A 260 -0.56 -14.21 4.80
C VAL A 260 -0.29 -15.50 5.57
N HIS A 261 0.45 -16.44 4.95
CA HIS A 261 0.91 -17.65 5.61
C HIS A 261 1.84 -17.36 6.81
N ALA A 262 2.80 -16.44 6.67
CA ALA A 262 3.69 -16.05 7.76
C ALA A 262 2.95 -15.47 8.97
N LEU A 263 1.90 -14.67 8.73
CA LEU A 263 1.03 -14.15 9.79
C LEU A 263 0.24 -15.27 10.48
N LEU A 264 -0.38 -16.18 9.71
CA LEU A 264 -1.07 -17.34 10.28
C LEU A 264 -0.12 -18.21 11.10
N TRP A 265 1.08 -18.45 10.60
CA TRP A 265 2.11 -19.21 11.31
C TRP A 265 2.49 -18.54 12.64
N GLN A 266 2.60 -17.22 12.69
CA GLN A 266 2.84 -16.48 13.92
C GLN A 266 1.69 -16.65 14.92
N LEU A 267 0.44 -16.48 14.49
CA LEU A 267 -0.72 -16.60 15.37
C LEU A 267 -0.88 -18.04 15.91
N VAL A 268 -0.80 -19.04 15.04
CA VAL A 268 -1.02 -20.43 15.44
C VAL A 268 0.17 -20.99 16.22
N ASN A 269 1.40 -20.85 15.69
CA ASN A 269 2.56 -21.55 16.24
C ASN A 269 3.33 -20.75 17.31
N LYS A 270 3.11 -19.44 17.41
CA LYS A 270 3.77 -18.57 18.41
C LYS A 270 2.79 -17.99 19.40
N ALA A 271 1.70 -17.39 18.92
CA ALA A 271 0.69 -16.83 19.80
C ALA A 271 -0.21 -17.89 20.45
N GLY A 272 -0.24 -19.12 19.91
CA GLY A 272 -1.03 -20.23 20.44
C GLY A 272 -2.53 -20.09 20.18
N VAL A 273 -2.91 -19.31 19.17
CA VAL A 273 -4.32 -19.12 18.78
C VAL A 273 -4.80 -20.37 18.02
N PRO A 274 -5.89 -21.02 18.46
CA PRO A 274 -6.51 -22.11 17.71
C PRO A 274 -6.92 -21.69 16.30
N GLU A 275 -6.74 -22.54 15.31
CA GLU A 275 -7.04 -22.22 13.91
C GLU A 275 -8.52 -21.83 13.72
N GLU A 276 -9.44 -22.51 14.41
CA GLU A 276 -10.89 -22.27 14.36
C GLU A 276 -11.33 -20.91 14.98
N ASP A 277 -10.41 -20.25 15.68
CA ASP A 277 -10.61 -18.92 16.24
C ASP A 277 -10.15 -17.81 15.27
N ILE A 278 -9.53 -18.16 14.15
CA ILE A 278 -9.03 -17.23 13.14
C ILE A 278 -9.94 -17.26 11.90
N THR A 279 -10.39 -16.08 11.47
CA THR A 279 -11.11 -15.91 10.19
C THR A 279 -10.41 -14.87 9.32
N ILE A 280 -9.99 -15.24 8.11
CA ILE A 280 -9.54 -14.28 7.09
C ILE A 280 -10.75 -13.81 6.29
N TYR A 281 -10.93 -12.49 6.13
CA TYR A 281 -12.09 -11.95 5.46
C TYR A 281 -11.84 -10.82 4.45
N ASP A 282 -12.66 -10.78 3.41
CA ASP A 282 -12.86 -9.62 2.52
C ASP A 282 -14.32 -9.58 2.07
N CYS A 283 -15.00 -8.44 2.22
CA CYS A 283 -16.43 -8.39 1.95
C CYS A 283 -16.79 -8.21 0.46
N ILE A 284 -15.82 -7.87 -0.38
CA ILE A 284 -16.05 -7.51 -1.78
C ILE A 284 -15.45 -8.55 -2.71
N PHE A 285 -14.21 -8.94 -2.46
CA PHE A 285 -13.41 -9.78 -3.35
C PHE A 285 -13.20 -11.17 -2.79
N TYR A 286 -12.81 -12.10 -3.67
CA TYR A 286 -12.40 -13.45 -3.27
C TYR A 286 -10.99 -13.43 -2.70
N HIS A 287 -10.64 -14.41 -1.86
CA HIS A 287 -9.25 -14.53 -1.37
C HIS A 287 -8.25 -14.94 -2.46
N GLY A 288 -8.73 -15.53 -3.55
CA GLY A 288 -7.89 -16.09 -4.60
C GLY A 288 -7.29 -17.45 -4.21
N ASP A 289 -7.31 -18.40 -5.14
CA ASP A 289 -6.82 -19.76 -4.97
C ASP A 289 -5.34 -19.82 -4.58
N PRO A 290 -4.42 -18.99 -5.11
CA PRO A 290 -3.02 -19.01 -4.69
C PRO A 290 -2.82 -18.69 -3.20
N VAL A 291 -3.61 -17.78 -2.63
CA VAL A 291 -3.51 -17.44 -1.20
C VAL A 291 -4.23 -18.49 -0.38
N TYR A 292 -5.48 -18.79 -0.76
CA TYR A 292 -6.34 -19.72 -0.05
C TYR A 292 -5.72 -21.11 0.02
N HIS A 293 -5.36 -21.74 -1.10
CA HIS A 293 -4.83 -23.10 -1.08
C HIS A 293 -3.48 -23.19 -0.37
N TYR A 294 -2.62 -22.18 -0.54
CA TYR A 294 -1.31 -22.15 0.11
C TYR A 294 -1.45 -22.11 1.63
N CYS A 295 -2.31 -21.23 2.14
CA CYS A 295 -2.52 -21.07 3.58
C CYS A 295 -3.36 -22.22 4.17
N HIS A 296 -4.45 -22.62 3.51
CA HIS A 296 -5.36 -23.67 3.98
C HIS A 296 -4.71 -25.06 3.99
N ALA A 297 -3.70 -25.30 3.13
CA ALA A 297 -2.92 -26.54 3.17
C ALA A 297 -2.12 -26.69 4.48
N ALA A 298 -1.64 -25.59 5.05
CA ALA A 298 -0.90 -25.57 6.31
C ALA A 298 -1.82 -25.42 7.54
N PHE A 299 -2.92 -24.68 7.39
CA PHE A 299 -3.86 -24.33 8.47
C PHE A 299 -5.31 -24.60 8.05
N PRO A 300 -5.74 -25.88 7.96
CA PRO A 300 -7.05 -26.25 7.45
C PRO A 300 -8.22 -25.84 8.36
N GLY A 301 -7.98 -25.53 9.64
CA GLY A 301 -8.98 -25.06 10.59
C GLY A 301 -9.29 -23.57 10.47
N VAL A 302 -8.44 -22.78 9.81
CA VAL A 302 -8.66 -21.34 9.60
C VAL A 302 -9.87 -21.13 8.70
N ARG A 303 -10.78 -20.24 9.13
CA ARG A 303 -11.98 -19.88 8.39
C ARG A 303 -11.69 -18.80 7.35
N TRP A 304 -12.43 -18.82 6.24
CA TRP A 304 -12.25 -17.90 5.13
C TRP A 304 -13.59 -17.34 4.68
N ALA A 305 -13.88 -16.08 5.03
CA ALA A 305 -15.13 -15.42 4.71
C ALA A 305 -14.94 -14.44 3.54
N GLU A 306 -15.78 -14.51 2.51
CA GLU A 306 -15.62 -13.66 1.32
C GLU A 306 -16.93 -13.13 0.74
N GLY A 307 -16.81 -12.04 -0.02
CA GLY A 307 -17.89 -11.46 -0.80
C GLY A 307 -18.22 -12.24 -2.08
N ASP A 308 -19.07 -11.64 -2.90
CA ASP A 308 -19.32 -12.08 -4.28
C ASP A 308 -18.77 -11.00 -5.22
N ALA A 309 -17.57 -11.24 -5.77
CA ALA A 309 -16.86 -10.28 -6.61
C ALA A 309 -17.48 -10.08 -8.02
N THR A 310 -18.74 -10.44 -8.22
CA THR A 310 -19.25 -11.03 -9.47
C THR A 310 -19.57 -10.08 -10.62
N ASP A 311 -19.49 -8.75 -10.51
CA ASP A 311 -19.43 -7.89 -11.72
C ASP A 311 -18.56 -6.64 -11.62
N ARG A 312 -17.39 -6.81 -12.23
CA ARG A 312 -17.23 -6.06 -13.47
C ARG A 312 -17.07 -7.04 -14.63
N SER A 313 -17.94 -6.90 -15.62
CA SER A 313 -17.75 -7.45 -16.96
C SER A 313 -16.31 -7.22 -17.48
N GLY A 314 -15.56 -8.29 -17.74
CA GLY A 314 -14.70 -8.34 -18.92
C GLY A 314 -13.17 -8.39 -18.79
N TYR A 315 -12.56 -8.50 -17.60
CA TYR A 315 -11.09 -8.72 -17.52
C TYR A 315 -10.65 -10.13 -17.12
N GLU A 316 -11.50 -10.90 -16.44
CA GLU A 316 -11.32 -12.34 -16.24
C GLU A 316 -12.69 -13.00 -16.45
N SER A 317 -12.90 -13.60 -17.63
CA SER A 317 -14.10 -14.38 -17.92
C SER A 317 -13.96 -15.77 -17.32
N GLY A 318 -14.78 -16.14 -16.34
CA GLY A 318 -14.92 -17.53 -15.91
C GLY A 318 -16.00 -17.72 -14.85
N PRO A 319 -16.75 -18.84 -14.88
CA PRO A 319 -17.63 -19.20 -13.78
C PRO A 319 -16.79 -19.35 -12.52
N GLY A 320 -17.28 -18.92 -11.36
CA GLY A 320 -16.59 -19.14 -10.09
C GLY A 320 -16.15 -20.60 -10.01
N GLY A 321 -14.87 -20.83 -9.74
CA GLY A 321 -14.35 -22.14 -9.37
C GLY A 321 -15.02 -22.70 -8.11
N ASP A 322 -14.62 -23.89 -7.67
CA ASP A 322 -15.15 -24.50 -6.45
C ASP A 322 -14.78 -23.62 -5.22
N PRO A 323 -15.77 -23.06 -4.50
CA PRO A 323 -15.50 -22.27 -3.30
C PRO A 323 -14.86 -23.11 -2.17
N GLY A 324 -14.83 -24.44 -2.26
CA GLY A 324 -14.26 -25.29 -1.23
C GLY A 324 -14.98 -25.08 0.11
N THR A 325 -14.23 -24.76 1.17
CA THR A 325 -14.78 -24.48 2.51
C THR A 325 -14.92 -22.99 2.82
N ARG A 326 -14.79 -22.11 1.81
CA ARG A 326 -14.93 -20.66 1.98
C ARG A 326 -16.39 -20.30 2.25
N GLU A 327 -16.62 -19.49 3.28
CA GLU A 327 -17.94 -19.02 3.71
C GLU A 327 -18.26 -17.63 3.14
N LYS A 328 -19.54 -17.27 3.09
CA LYS A 328 -19.96 -15.93 2.67
C LYS A 328 -19.97 -14.97 3.85
N VAL A 329 -19.50 -13.74 3.63
CA VAL A 329 -19.69 -12.67 4.61
C VAL A 329 -21.17 -12.35 4.76
N ILE A 330 -21.60 -12.08 5.99
CA ILE A 330 -22.98 -11.75 6.33
C ILE A 330 -22.97 -10.38 7.02
N PRO A 331 -23.84 -9.43 6.62
CA PRO A 331 -23.96 -8.16 7.33
C PRO A 331 -24.57 -8.36 8.71
N ASP A 332 -24.04 -7.66 9.72
CA ASP A 332 -24.61 -7.63 11.06
C ASP A 332 -25.42 -6.34 11.26
N PRO A 333 -26.76 -6.38 11.17
CA PRO A 333 -27.59 -5.18 11.32
C PRO A 333 -27.53 -4.55 12.72
N ASN A 334 -26.90 -5.19 13.71
CA ASN A 334 -26.70 -4.63 15.04
C ASN A 334 -25.36 -3.90 15.20
N CYS A 335 -24.47 -4.00 14.22
CA CYS A 335 -23.16 -3.35 14.21
C CYS A 335 -23.16 -2.27 13.11
N VAL A 336 -23.86 -1.16 13.39
CA VAL A 336 -24.08 -0.07 12.42
C VAL A 336 -23.02 1.02 12.52
N VAL A 337 -22.78 1.70 11.41
CA VAL A 337 -21.85 2.84 11.33
C VAL A 337 -22.65 4.13 11.18
N HIS A 338 -22.33 5.10 12.03
CA HIS A 338 -22.75 6.49 11.91
C HIS A 338 -21.64 7.34 11.29
N TYR A 339 -22.03 8.33 10.51
CA TYR A 339 -21.12 9.20 9.76
C TYR A 339 -21.27 10.64 10.21
N GLY A 340 -20.13 11.32 10.44
CA GLY A 340 -20.10 12.74 10.84
C GLY A 340 -20.74 13.71 9.85
N ASP A 341 -20.87 13.34 8.57
CA ASP A 341 -21.60 14.10 7.54
C ASP A 341 -22.56 13.17 6.77
N PRO A 342 -23.80 12.97 7.25
CA PRO A 342 -24.77 12.07 6.64
C PRO A 342 -25.36 12.60 5.32
N ASP A 343 -25.22 13.90 5.05
CA ASP A 343 -25.64 14.50 3.76
C ASP A 343 -24.62 14.15 2.67
N LEU A 344 -23.33 14.09 3.02
CA LEU A 344 -22.26 13.69 2.12
C LEU A 344 -22.17 12.17 1.96
N VAL A 345 -22.38 11.42 3.04
CA VAL A 345 -22.34 9.96 3.08
C VAL A 345 -23.71 9.41 3.47
N PRO A 346 -24.55 9.03 2.49
CA PRO A 346 -25.88 8.52 2.78
C PRO A 346 -25.80 7.16 3.50
N GLY A 347 -26.85 6.84 4.26
CA GLY A 347 -26.99 5.55 4.92
C GLY A 347 -26.43 5.48 6.35
N SER A 348 -26.02 6.61 6.93
CA SER A 348 -25.64 6.72 8.36
C SER A 348 -26.69 6.05 9.27
N GLY A 349 -26.25 5.15 10.15
CA GLY A 349 -27.10 4.36 11.05
C GLY A 349 -27.86 3.20 10.37
N THR A 350 -27.63 2.94 9.09
CA THR A 350 -28.19 1.80 8.35
C THR A 350 -27.13 0.96 7.64
N VAL A 351 -25.96 1.54 7.37
CA VAL A 351 -24.77 0.83 6.93
C VAL A 351 -24.23 0.04 8.11
N CYS A 352 -23.81 -1.21 7.87
CA CYS A 352 -23.31 -2.08 8.93
C CYS A 352 -22.03 -2.83 8.57
N LEU A 353 -21.37 -3.35 9.60
CA LEU A 353 -20.19 -4.20 9.51
C LEU A 353 -20.58 -5.68 9.38
N PRO A 354 -19.68 -6.58 8.92
CA PRO A 354 -19.99 -8.01 8.82
C PRO A 354 -19.96 -8.70 10.19
N THR A 355 -20.67 -9.84 10.30
CA THR A 355 -20.69 -10.65 11.53
C THR A 355 -19.31 -11.13 11.93
N VAL A 356 -18.43 -11.45 10.97
CA VAL A 356 -17.02 -11.81 11.25
C VAL A 356 -16.28 -10.71 12.01
N VAL A 357 -16.66 -9.46 11.79
CA VAL A 357 -16.11 -8.30 12.51
C VAL A 357 -16.78 -8.17 13.87
N SER A 358 -18.12 -8.19 13.97
CA SER A 358 -18.80 -8.02 15.27
C SER A 358 -18.52 -9.16 16.26
N GLU A 359 -18.37 -10.40 15.79
CA GLU A 359 -18.00 -11.58 16.59
C GLU A 359 -16.52 -11.59 17.01
N ALA A 360 -15.66 -10.88 16.28
CA ALA A 360 -14.24 -10.82 16.59
C ALA A 360 -13.98 -9.95 17.82
N ARG A 361 -13.09 -10.46 18.68
CA ARG A 361 -12.48 -9.69 19.76
C ARG A 361 -11.32 -8.84 19.26
N TYR A 362 -10.50 -9.41 18.36
CA TYR A 362 -9.33 -8.74 17.79
C TYR A 362 -9.47 -8.67 16.26
N LEU A 363 -9.12 -7.53 15.69
CA LEU A 363 -8.92 -7.37 14.25
C LEU A 363 -7.44 -7.22 13.90
N ILE A 364 -7.03 -7.77 12.77
CA ILE A 364 -5.73 -7.48 12.15
C ILE A 364 -6.00 -6.95 10.74
N ASN A 365 -5.45 -5.79 10.42
CA ASN A 365 -5.62 -5.15 9.11
C ASN A 365 -4.37 -5.39 8.26
N VAL A 366 -4.51 -6.08 7.12
CA VAL A 366 -3.41 -6.36 6.18
C VAL A 366 -3.69 -5.63 4.86
N ALA A 367 -3.01 -4.52 4.65
CA ALA A 367 -3.20 -3.62 3.53
C ALA A 367 -2.16 -3.80 2.41
N LEU A 368 -2.54 -3.32 1.22
CA LEU A 368 -1.70 -3.24 0.03
C LEU A 368 -1.50 -1.76 -0.37
N PRO A 369 -0.47 -1.08 0.15
CA PRO A 369 -0.25 0.34 -0.07
C PRO A 369 -0.10 0.71 -1.54
N ARG A 370 -0.76 1.78 -1.97
CA ARG A 370 -0.65 2.32 -3.34
C ARG A 370 -1.13 3.76 -3.49
N PRO A 371 -0.72 4.46 -4.55
CA PRO A 371 -1.43 5.65 -4.99
C PRO A 371 -2.83 5.32 -5.50
N HIS A 372 -3.72 6.30 -5.46
CA HIS A 372 -5.11 6.16 -5.87
C HIS A 372 -5.62 7.45 -6.52
N GLU A 373 -6.19 7.34 -7.73
CA GLU A 373 -6.58 8.48 -8.58
C GLU A 373 -7.69 9.38 -8.00
N LEU A 374 -8.38 8.92 -6.96
CA LEU A 374 -9.41 9.65 -6.22
C LEU A 374 -9.02 9.98 -4.78
N ALA A 375 -8.66 8.97 -3.98
CA ALA A 375 -8.34 9.14 -2.57
C ALA A 375 -6.89 9.57 -2.28
N GLY A 376 -6.08 9.81 -3.32
CA GLY A 376 -4.64 10.07 -3.20
C GLY A 376 -3.87 8.78 -2.95
N VAL A 377 -4.22 8.04 -1.91
CA VAL A 377 -3.62 6.74 -1.55
C VAL A 377 -4.66 5.70 -1.16
N THR A 378 -4.27 4.42 -1.18
CA THR A 378 -4.98 3.32 -0.51
C THR A 378 -4.00 2.64 0.42
N LEU A 379 -4.28 2.70 1.72
CA LEU A 379 -3.47 2.16 2.82
C LEU A 379 -4.40 1.34 3.76
N CYS A 380 -4.09 1.20 5.06
CA CYS A 380 -4.87 0.43 6.03
C CYS A 380 -6.24 1.07 6.32
N ALA A 381 -6.34 2.39 6.44
CA ALA A 381 -7.60 3.10 6.66
C ALA A 381 -8.60 2.81 5.52
N LYS A 382 -8.13 2.91 4.27
CA LYS A 382 -8.93 2.59 3.09
C LYS A 382 -9.12 1.07 2.87
N ASN A 383 -8.45 0.21 3.64
CA ASN A 383 -8.75 -1.21 3.65
C ASN A 383 -10.06 -1.51 4.42
N HIS A 384 -10.32 -0.75 5.49
CA HIS A 384 -11.60 -0.79 6.22
C HIS A 384 -12.78 -0.36 5.35
N PHE A 385 -12.54 0.51 4.35
CA PHE A 385 -13.52 0.88 3.32
C PHE A 385 -14.20 -0.33 2.68
N GLY A 386 -13.51 -1.46 2.54
CA GLY A 386 -14.06 -2.70 2.00
C GLY A 386 -14.72 -3.63 3.03
N SER A 387 -15.18 -3.08 4.17
CA SER A 387 -15.79 -3.83 5.28
C SER A 387 -17.17 -3.31 5.67
N VAL A 388 -17.81 -2.49 4.83
CA VAL A 388 -19.13 -1.91 5.10
C VAL A 388 -20.18 -2.39 4.10
N TRP A 389 -21.38 -2.65 4.60
CA TRP A 389 -22.53 -3.08 3.82
C TRP A 389 -23.62 -2.01 3.82
N HIS A 390 -24.07 -1.62 2.63
CA HIS A 390 -25.17 -0.68 2.46
C HIS A 390 -26.44 -1.42 1.99
N PRO A 391 -27.59 -1.30 2.69
CA PRO A 391 -28.80 -2.09 2.42
C PRO A 391 -29.47 -1.84 1.07
N THR A 392 -29.35 -0.62 0.50
CA THR A 392 -30.15 -0.21 -0.67
C THR A 392 -29.35 0.35 -1.84
N GLN A 393 -28.02 0.50 -1.74
CA GLN A 393 -27.27 1.27 -2.73
C GLN A 393 -26.59 0.42 -3.81
N TYR A 394 -26.32 -0.86 -3.52
CA TYR A 394 -25.61 -1.75 -4.43
C TYR A 394 -26.23 -3.14 -4.50
N ASP A 395 -27.34 -3.26 -5.21
CA ASP A 395 -27.97 -4.58 -5.45
C ASP A 395 -27.00 -5.56 -6.13
N TYR A 396 -26.09 -5.04 -6.96
CA TYR A 396 -25.15 -5.84 -7.72
C TYR A 396 -24.05 -6.48 -6.85
N TYR A 397 -23.45 -5.72 -5.93
CA TYR A 397 -22.39 -6.20 -5.03
C TYR A 397 -22.97 -6.72 -3.69
N HIS A 398 -24.25 -7.10 -3.69
CA HIS A 398 -24.99 -7.47 -2.49
C HIS A 398 -24.77 -6.49 -1.33
N GLY A 399 -24.65 -5.18 -1.61
CA GLY A 399 -24.47 -4.10 -0.63
C GLY A 399 -23.03 -3.76 -0.21
N TRP A 400 -22.02 -4.58 -0.50
CA TRP A 400 -20.65 -4.40 0.04
C TRP A 400 -19.77 -3.36 -0.68
N HIS A 401 -20.26 -2.74 -1.76
CA HIS A 401 -19.44 -1.84 -2.56
C HIS A 401 -19.38 -0.42 -1.95
N PRO A 402 -18.20 0.16 -1.69
CA PRO A 402 -18.08 1.36 -0.87
C PRO A 402 -18.14 2.69 -1.65
N ALA A 403 -18.64 2.67 -2.89
CA ALA A 403 -18.62 3.86 -3.75
C ALA A 403 -19.48 5.03 -3.23
N PHE A 404 -20.37 4.75 -2.29
CA PHE A 404 -21.21 5.75 -1.65
C PHE A 404 -20.44 6.73 -0.78
N MET A 405 -19.29 6.28 -0.28
CA MET A 405 -18.37 7.06 0.53
C MET A 405 -17.34 7.84 -0.29
N HIS A 406 -17.26 7.63 -1.62
CA HIS A 406 -16.19 8.20 -2.45
C HIS A 406 -16.10 9.73 -2.40
N LYS A 407 -17.23 10.41 -2.27
CA LYS A 407 -17.24 11.88 -2.19
C LYS A 407 -16.52 12.39 -0.94
N ALA A 408 -16.56 11.64 0.15
CA ALA A 408 -15.97 12.02 1.43
C ALA A 408 -14.47 11.74 1.53
N VAL A 409 -13.87 11.04 0.54
CA VAL A 409 -12.43 10.71 0.54
C VAL A 409 -11.67 11.30 -0.64
N ALA A 410 -12.32 12.13 -1.46
CA ALA A 410 -11.71 12.65 -2.68
C ALA A 410 -10.56 13.63 -2.37
N ALA A 411 -9.34 13.13 -2.40
CA ALA A 411 -8.12 13.95 -2.26
C ALA A 411 -7.70 14.61 -3.58
N LEU A 412 -8.35 14.24 -4.69
CA LEU A 412 -8.10 14.70 -6.05
C LEU A 412 -9.42 15.01 -6.77
N ASP A 413 -9.37 15.89 -7.76
CA ASP A 413 -10.50 16.16 -8.66
C ASP A 413 -10.73 14.95 -9.58
N PHE A 414 -11.71 14.11 -9.23
CA PHE A 414 -11.97 12.87 -9.97
C PHE A 414 -13.03 13.07 -11.06
N SER A 415 -14.12 13.77 -10.74
CA SER A 415 -15.18 14.08 -11.70
C SER A 415 -15.99 15.30 -11.27
N ALA A 416 -16.88 15.79 -12.13
CA ALA A 416 -17.78 16.90 -11.78
C ALA A 416 -18.69 16.57 -10.57
N ASP A 417 -18.97 15.28 -10.33
CA ASP A 417 -19.80 14.82 -9.21
C ASP A 417 -18.99 14.46 -7.97
N ILE A 418 -17.67 14.29 -8.11
CA ILE A 418 -16.73 13.96 -7.03
C ILE A 418 -15.52 14.92 -7.12
N PRO A 419 -15.70 16.19 -6.73
CA PRO A 419 -14.62 17.16 -6.71
C PRO A 419 -13.66 16.87 -5.55
N MET A 420 -12.43 17.39 -5.68
CA MET A 420 -11.44 17.35 -4.61
C MET A 420 -11.97 18.05 -3.36
N ARG A 421 -11.72 17.45 -2.19
CA ARG A 421 -11.99 18.05 -0.89
C ARG A 421 -10.75 18.80 -0.37
N PRO A 422 -10.91 20.01 0.16
CA PRO A 422 -9.80 20.77 0.73
C PRO A 422 -9.29 20.13 2.04
N MET A 423 -8.10 20.53 2.48
CA MET A 423 -7.62 20.25 3.84
C MET A 423 -8.60 20.81 4.88
N GLY A 424 -8.70 20.15 6.04
CA GLY A 424 -9.64 20.53 7.10
C GLY A 424 -11.08 20.32 6.68
N SER A 425 -11.36 19.22 5.97
CA SER A 425 -12.72 18.83 5.63
C SER A 425 -13.01 17.42 6.10
N TYR A 426 -14.27 17.17 6.46
CA TYR A 426 -14.73 15.85 6.91
C TYR A 426 -14.21 14.74 5.99
N ASN A 427 -13.70 13.66 6.59
CA ASN A 427 -13.28 12.47 5.87
C ASN A 427 -13.78 11.21 6.54
N VAL A 428 -14.61 10.46 5.83
CA VAL A 428 -15.27 9.24 6.33
C VAL A 428 -14.31 8.11 6.71
N LEU A 429 -13.05 8.16 6.28
CA LEU A 429 -12.04 7.23 6.78
C LEU A 429 -11.91 7.32 8.30
N VAL A 430 -12.04 8.51 8.88
CA VAL A 430 -11.90 8.73 10.32
C VAL A 430 -13.01 8.03 11.10
N ASP A 431 -14.26 8.05 10.62
CA ASP A 431 -15.35 7.27 11.24
C ASP A 431 -15.02 5.78 11.26
N LEU A 432 -14.50 5.23 10.15
CA LEU A 432 -14.14 3.80 10.06
C LEU A 432 -12.92 3.43 10.91
N MET A 433 -11.94 4.34 11.01
CA MET A 433 -10.76 4.19 11.86
C MET A 433 -11.13 4.26 13.35
N GLY A 434 -12.12 5.08 13.71
CA GLY A 434 -12.55 5.24 15.10
C GLY A 434 -13.61 4.24 15.56
N HIS A 435 -14.37 3.65 14.64
CA HIS A 435 -15.48 2.77 15.00
C HIS A 435 -15.00 1.63 15.93
N LYS A 436 -15.63 1.46 17.09
CA LYS A 436 -15.27 0.54 18.18
C LYS A 436 -15.14 -0.90 17.74
N ASP A 437 -15.99 -1.32 16.80
CA ASP A 437 -15.95 -2.66 16.21
C ASP A 437 -15.10 -2.75 14.93
N LEU A 438 -14.41 -1.71 14.51
CA LEU A 438 -13.56 -1.76 13.32
C LEU A 438 -12.14 -1.30 13.64
N GLY A 439 -11.79 -0.03 13.41
CA GLY A 439 -10.47 0.44 13.79
C GLY A 439 -10.25 0.40 15.31
N GLY A 440 -11.28 0.68 16.11
CA GLY A 440 -11.25 0.61 17.57
C GLY A 440 -11.10 -0.79 18.17
N LYS A 441 -11.08 -1.87 17.36
CA LYS A 441 -10.63 -3.20 17.83
C LYS A 441 -9.54 -3.82 16.97
N THR A 442 -8.88 -3.00 16.16
CA THR A 442 -7.73 -3.45 15.36
C THR A 442 -6.49 -3.50 16.24
N LEU A 443 -6.05 -4.72 16.56
CA LEU A 443 -4.87 -5.03 17.36
C LEU A 443 -3.58 -4.64 16.64
N LEU A 444 -3.54 -4.84 15.32
CA LEU A 444 -2.32 -4.74 14.54
C LEU A 444 -2.61 -4.27 13.11
N PHE A 445 -1.85 -3.27 12.65
CA PHE A 445 -1.85 -2.78 11.28
C PHE A 445 -0.61 -3.30 10.57
N ILE A 446 -0.81 -3.99 9.46
CA ILE A 446 0.23 -4.54 8.60
C ILE A 446 0.03 -4.00 7.19
N ALA A 447 1.12 -3.60 6.55
CA ALA A 447 1.13 -3.21 5.16
C ALA A 447 2.26 -3.91 4.41
N GLU A 448 1.92 -4.61 3.33
CA GLU A 448 2.89 -5.32 2.51
C GLU A 448 3.11 -4.63 1.15
N CYS A 449 4.37 -4.43 0.81
CA CYS A 449 4.84 -3.81 -0.43
C CYS A 449 5.86 -4.74 -1.08
N ILE A 450 5.41 -5.86 -1.67
CA ILE A 450 6.29 -6.99 -1.98
C ILE A 450 6.76 -7.02 -3.43
N ARG A 451 5.85 -6.98 -4.40
CA ARG A 451 6.20 -7.10 -5.83
C ARG A 451 5.39 -6.14 -6.69
N TYR A 452 6.04 -5.62 -7.75
CA TYR A 452 5.58 -4.61 -8.70
C TYR A 452 5.64 -3.13 -8.30
N ARG A 453 5.98 -2.84 -7.04
CA ARG A 453 6.53 -1.53 -6.70
C ARG A 453 8.03 -1.58 -6.89
N TYR A 454 8.48 -1.19 -8.07
CA TYR A 454 9.88 -0.90 -8.27
C TYR A 454 10.12 0.49 -7.69
N TRP A 455 10.83 0.51 -6.59
CA TRP A 455 11.16 1.73 -5.89
C TRP A 455 12.59 2.12 -6.21
N GLU A 456 12.80 3.39 -6.54
CA GLU A 456 14.08 3.94 -6.97
C GLU A 456 14.92 4.35 -5.77
N ALA A 457 14.30 4.82 -4.68
CA ALA A 457 15.06 5.30 -3.53
C ALA A 457 15.83 4.15 -2.86
N PRO A 458 16.99 4.42 -2.24
CA PRO A 458 17.66 3.44 -1.40
C PRO A 458 16.74 2.99 -0.24
N PRO A 459 16.72 1.69 0.10
CA PRO A 459 17.63 0.61 -0.34
C PRO A 459 17.17 -0.16 -1.60
N PHE A 460 16.04 0.19 -2.20
CA PHE A 460 15.41 -0.54 -3.29
C PHE A 460 16.21 -0.46 -4.60
N ASN A 461 16.82 0.71 -4.87
CA ASN A 461 17.75 0.95 -5.98
C ASN A 461 17.19 0.52 -7.35
N GLY A 462 15.91 0.78 -7.61
CA GLY A 462 15.21 0.37 -8.83
C GLY A 462 14.88 -1.12 -8.85
N GLY A 463 14.74 -1.75 -7.69
CA GLY A 463 14.31 -3.14 -7.49
C GLY A 463 12.94 -3.23 -6.81
N PRO A 464 12.39 -4.45 -6.63
CA PRO A 464 11.14 -4.66 -5.88
C PRO A 464 11.21 -4.06 -4.48
N ALA A 465 10.10 -3.48 -4.06
CA ALA A 465 9.94 -2.88 -2.75
C ALA A 465 10.19 -3.88 -1.62
N SER A 466 9.86 -5.17 -1.79
CA SER A 466 10.12 -6.26 -0.84
C SER A 466 10.06 -5.85 0.63
N SER A 467 8.99 -5.15 1.01
CA SER A 467 8.87 -4.47 2.30
C SER A 467 7.62 -4.92 3.06
N LEU A 468 7.74 -4.99 4.38
CA LEU A 468 6.67 -5.20 5.34
C LEU A 468 6.69 -4.06 6.35
N PHE A 469 5.54 -3.47 6.62
CA PHE A 469 5.35 -2.45 7.64
C PHE A 469 4.39 -2.97 8.73
N MET A 470 4.65 -2.62 9.99
CA MET A 470 3.84 -3.07 11.13
C MET A 470 3.75 -1.99 12.22
N SER A 471 2.55 -1.79 12.80
CA SER A 471 2.30 -0.80 13.86
C SER A 471 1.06 -1.15 14.69
N GLN A 472 1.00 -0.63 15.92
CA GLN A 472 -0.24 -0.53 16.72
C GLN A 472 -0.87 0.87 16.66
N ASP A 473 -0.15 1.86 16.14
CA ASP A 473 -0.67 3.21 15.88
C ASP A 473 -1.11 3.31 14.42
N HIS A 474 -2.41 3.48 14.20
CA HIS A 474 -3.00 3.51 12.87
C HIS A 474 -2.55 4.75 12.09
N VAL A 475 -2.59 5.92 12.71
CA VAL A 475 -2.25 7.18 12.02
C VAL A 475 -0.76 7.22 11.70
N ALA A 476 0.10 6.71 12.59
CA ALA A 476 1.55 6.68 12.37
C ALA A 476 1.93 5.81 11.16
N ILE A 477 1.39 4.59 11.03
CA ILE A 477 1.72 3.71 9.90
C ILE A 477 1.23 4.29 8.57
N GLU A 478 0.07 4.93 8.56
CA GLU A 478 -0.45 5.60 7.35
C GLU A 478 0.48 6.76 6.93
N SER A 479 0.94 7.56 7.90
CA SER A 479 1.88 8.66 7.68
C SER A 479 3.20 8.17 7.08
N VAL A 480 3.76 7.11 7.64
CA VAL A 480 4.98 6.47 7.13
C VAL A 480 4.78 5.96 5.70
N LEU A 481 3.71 5.22 5.45
CA LEU A 481 3.44 4.67 4.12
C LEU A 481 3.22 5.77 3.07
N LEU A 482 2.54 6.87 3.43
CA LEU A 482 2.37 8.03 2.56
C LEU A 482 3.72 8.66 2.22
N ASP A 483 4.63 8.74 3.19
CA ASP A 483 5.99 9.24 3.02
C ASP A 483 6.82 8.40 2.06
N PHE A 484 6.76 7.06 2.17
CA PHE A 484 7.37 6.16 1.20
C PHE A 484 6.79 6.38 -0.20
N LEU A 485 5.46 6.34 -0.36
CA LEU A 485 4.83 6.49 -1.68
C LEU A 485 5.12 7.86 -2.33
N ARG A 486 5.08 8.96 -1.57
CA ARG A 486 5.37 10.28 -2.14
C ARG A 486 6.84 10.42 -2.54
N SER A 487 7.76 9.77 -1.83
CA SER A 487 9.19 9.84 -2.15
C SER A 487 9.55 9.16 -3.46
N GLU A 488 8.77 8.16 -3.83
CA GLU A 488 8.85 7.43 -5.10
C GLU A 488 8.15 8.17 -6.25
N GLY A 489 7.49 9.30 -5.95
CA GLY A 489 6.72 10.06 -6.93
C GLY A 489 5.38 9.42 -7.31
N ASP A 490 4.91 8.45 -6.53
CA ASP A 490 3.66 7.72 -6.80
C ASP A 490 2.42 8.58 -6.50
N VAL A 491 2.52 9.56 -5.60
CA VAL A 491 1.37 10.31 -5.08
C VAL A 491 1.19 11.65 -5.81
N VAL A 492 0.05 11.77 -6.47
CA VAL A 492 -0.37 12.96 -7.22
C VAL A 492 -0.79 14.09 -6.26
N ALA A 493 -0.51 15.35 -6.63
CA ALA A 493 -0.83 16.55 -5.84
C ALA A 493 -2.32 16.65 -5.54
N GLY A 494 -2.63 16.90 -4.27
CA GLY A 494 -3.97 16.95 -3.72
C GLY A 494 -3.89 17.05 -2.20
N THR A 495 -4.91 16.55 -1.51
CA THR A 495 -5.04 16.58 -0.04
C THR A 495 -4.92 15.17 0.54
N ALA A 496 -3.89 14.44 0.12
CA ALA A 496 -3.74 13.01 0.38
C ALA A 496 -3.57 12.67 1.87
N ASP A 497 -3.14 13.62 2.69
CA ASP A 497 -2.97 13.57 4.14
C ASP A 497 -4.17 14.13 4.93
N ASN A 498 -5.22 14.67 4.28
CA ASN A 498 -6.34 15.31 5.00
C ASN A 498 -6.97 14.41 6.07
N TYR A 499 -7.18 13.12 5.78
CA TYR A 499 -7.73 12.20 6.77
C TYR A 499 -6.77 11.91 7.93
N LEU A 500 -5.46 12.10 7.76
CA LEU A 500 -4.47 11.92 8.82
C LEU A 500 -4.51 13.07 9.82
N HIS A 501 -4.67 14.31 9.33
CA HIS A 501 -4.92 15.46 10.20
C HIS A 501 -6.21 15.28 11.00
N GLU A 502 -7.29 14.91 10.31
CA GLU A 502 -8.59 14.71 10.93
C GLU A 502 -8.58 13.54 11.92
N ALA A 503 -7.88 12.44 11.63
CA ALA A 503 -7.74 11.30 12.55
C ALA A 503 -6.83 11.61 13.75
N ALA A 504 -5.72 12.30 13.52
CA ALA A 504 -4.80 12.70 14.58
C ALA A 504 -5.45 13.67 15.57
N GLN A 505 -6.37 14.50 15.09
CA GLN A 505 -7.07 15.52 15.88
C GLN A 505 -8.57 15.23 15.94
N ALA A 506 -9.00 13.97 15.99
CA ALA A 506 -10.42 13.63 15.91
C ALA A 506 -11.28 14.24 17.04
N ASP A 507 -10.64 14.64 18.14
CA ASP A 507 -11.22 15.38 19.27
C ASP A 507 -11.43 16.88 19.00
N ASP A 508 -10.62 17.49 18.14
CA ASP A 508 -10.75 18.89 17.70
C ASP A 508 -10.26 19.05 16.23
N PRO A 509 -10.96 18.44 15.25
CA PRO A 509 -10.48 18.39 13.89
C PRO A 509 -10.68 19.73 13.20
N ALA A 510 -9.79 20.07 12.25
CA ALA A 510 -9.87 21.32 11.51
C ALA A 510 -11.18 21.48 10.71
N SER A 511 -11.84 20.39 10.35
CA SER A 511 -13.17 20.40 9.73
C SER A 511 -14.31 20.84 10.65
N GLY A 512 -14.11 20.81 11.97
CA GLY A 512 -15.17 20.97 12.97
C GLY A 512 -16.17 19.82 13.02
N THR A 513 -15.86 18.67 12.40
CA THR A 513 -16.71 17.47 12.46
C THR A 513 -16.68 16.91 13.88
N VAL A 514 -17.84 16.51 14.39
CA VAL A 514 -17.93 15.63 15.55
C VAL A 514 -17.96 14.19 15.04
N TYR A 515 -16.84 13.48 15.16
CA TYR A 515 -16.78 12.06 14.81
C TYR A 515 -17.32 11.22 15.98
N ASP A 516 -18.48 10.58 15.81
CA ASP A 516 -19.11 9.68 16.77
C ASP A 516 -19.72 8.50 15.97
N PRO A 517 -18.87 7.53 15.54
CA PRO A 517 -19.29 6.48 14.61
C PRO A 517 -20.29 5.47 15.22
N GLU A 518 -20.45 5.47 16.55
CA GLU A 518 -21.40 4.65 17.31
C GLU A 518 -22.71 5.38 17.57
N ASN A 519 -22.70 6.72 17.48
CA ASN A 519 -23.77 7.61 17.90
C ASN A 519 -24.18 7.35 19.36
N ASP A 520 -23.19 7.21 20.23
CA ASP A 520 -23.37 7.03 21.68
C ASP A 520 -23.24 8.34 22.48
N GLY A 521 -22.89 9.44 21.80
CA GLY A 521 -22.70 10.77 22.38
C GLY A 521 -21.29 11.01 22.90
N ILE A 522 -20.35 10.09 22.68
CA ILE A 522 -18.93 10.22 23.05
C ILE A 522 -18.12 10.37 21.74
N PRO A 523 -17.68 11.59 21.41
CA PRO A 523 -16.84 11.79 20.23
C PRO A 523 -15.50 11.05 20.35
N LEU A 524 -14.93 10.72 19.20
CA LEU A 524 -13.60 10.12 19.10
C LEU A 524 -12.54 11.03 19.73
N GLU A 525 -11.59 10.42 20.41
CA GLU A 525 -10.31 11.03 20.73
C GLU A 525 -9.32 10.85 19.57
N SER A 526 -8.14 11.48 19.68
CA SER A 526 -7.03 11.23 18.76
C SER A 526 -6.78 9.74 18.51
N LEU A 527 -6.80 9.35 17.23
CA LEU A 527 -6.65 7.96 16.78
C LEU A 527 -5.19 7.53 16.60
N GLY A 528 -4.23 8.44 16.83
CA GLY A 528 -2.81 8.21 16.61
C GLY A 528 -2.06 9.51 16.33
N VAL A 529 -0.77 9.38 16.04
CA VAL A 529 0.09 10.53 15.73
C VAL A 529 0.38 10.66 14.23
N HIS A 530 0.24 11.87 13.70
CA HIS A 530 0.61 12.23 12.33
C HIS A 530 1.81 13.19 12.34
N GLU A 531 2.80 12.91 11.49
CA GLU A 531 3.83 13.85 11.05
C GLU A 531 4.47 13.32 9.76
N HIS A 532 5.32 14.14 9.16
CA HIS A 532 6.19 13.77 8.04
C HIS A 532 7.65 13.76 8.47
N TRP A 533 8.46 12.86 7.89
CA TRP A 533 9.89 12.78 8.18
C TRP A 533 10.65 14.03 7.75
N ASN A 534 11.89 14.15 8.21
CA ASN A 534 12.82 15.20 7.80
C ASN A 534 13.08 15.22 6.28
N ASN A 535 13.40 14.07 5.69
CA ASN A 535 13.64 13.88 4.25
C ASN A 535 13.64 12.39 3.87
N ALA A 536 13.48 12.11 2.56
CA ALA A 536 13.38 10.74 2.03
C ALA A 536 14.68 9.92 2.10
N THR A 537 15.84 10.55 2.32
CA THR A 537 17.11 9.84 2.47
C THR A 537 17.22 9.28 3.88
N ASP A 538 17.12 10.16 4.88
CA ASP A 538 17.34 9.81 6.29
C ASP A 538 16.11 9.16 6.93
N LYS A 539 14.89 9.52 6.45
CA LYS A 539 13.61 8.96 6.90
C LYS A 539 13.39 9.07 8.42
N GLN A 540 13.87 10.15 9.04
CA GLN A 540 13.80 10.31 10.49
C GLN A 540 12.60 11.16 10.91
N TYR A 541 11.84 10.63 11.87
CA TYR A 541 10.73 11.30 12.53
C TYR A 541 11.15 11.94 13.86
N SER A 542 10.24 12.63 14.54
CA SER A 542 10.56 13.42 15.74
C SER A 542 11.17 12.57 16.86
N ARG A 543 10.70 11.33 17.06
CA ARG A 543 11.31 10.41 18.04
C ARG A 543 12.66 9.89 17.59
N ASN A 544 12.85 9.60 16.30
CA ASN A 544 14.15 9.16 15.78
C ASN A 544 15.24 10.24 16.00
N LEU A 545 14.85 11.52 15.93
CA LEU A 545 15.73 12.67 16.12
C LEU A 545 15.94 13.05 17.59
N GLY A 546 15.16 12.47 18.52
CA GLY A 546 15.20 12.81 19.95
C GLY A 546 14.72 14.23 20.25
N ILE A 547 13.89 14.83 19.38
CA ILE A 547 13.43 16.23 19.51
C ILE A 547 12.01 16.36 20.07
N GLY A 548 11.34 15.24 20.36
CA GLY A 548 10.03 15.23 20.99
C GLY A 548 9.31 13.90 20.87
N GLU A 549 8.04 13.90 21.31
CA GLU A 549 7.08 12.84 20.99
C GLU A 549 6.77 12.82 19.49
N GLY A 550 6.19 11.74 18.97
CA GLY A 550 5.93 11.61 17.54
C GLY A 550 5.99 10.17 17.05
N ILE A 551 6.27 10.02 15.77
CA ILE A 551 6.54 8.76 15.10
C ILE A 551 7.99 8.33 15.38
N GLU A 552 8.18 7.03 15.58
CA GLU A 552 9.47 6.35 15.58
C GLU A 552 9.47 5.29 14.46
N LEU A 553 10.25 5.53 13.40
CA LEU A 553 10.46 4.51 12.38
C LEU A 553 11.63 3.60 12.78
N ILE A 554 11.38 2.30 12.89
CA ILE A 554 12.42 1.28 13.05
C ILE A 554 12.67 0.64 11.68
N ASP A 555 13.85 0.86 11.11
CA ASP A 555 14.23 0.33 9.80
C ASP A 555 15.10 -0.94 9.91
N ILE A 556 14.68 -2.00 9.22
CA ILE A 556 15.38 -3.28 9.18
C ILE A 556 15.67 -3.62 7.72
N ILE A 557 16.86 -3.27 7.25
CA ILE A 557 17.25 -3.37 5.83
C ILE A 557 18.18 -4.56 5.61
N ASN A 558 17.79 -5.46 4.68
CA ASN A 558 18.59 -6.61 4.25
C ASN A 558 19.21 -7.32 5.44
N TYR A 559 18.37 -7.74 6.38
CA TYR A 559 18.84 -8.68 7.35
C TYR A 559 19.29 -9.92 6.58
N ILE A 560 20.60 -10.12 6.46
CA ILE A 560 21.15 -11.38 6.01
C ILE A 560 21.03 -12.30 7.23
N PRO A 561 20.09 -13.24 7.28
CA PRO A 561 20.23 -14.34 8.22
C PRO A 561 21.47 -15.11 7.76
N THR A 562 22.54 -15.18 8.54
CA THR A 562 23.44 -16.34 8.42
C THR A 562 22.88 -17.50 9.24
N SER A 563 21.60 -17.79 9.04
CA SER A 563 20.90 -18.95 9.57
C SER A 563 19.97 -19.53 8.48
N VAL A 564 20.53 -20.36 7.61
CA VAL A 564 19.72 -21.40 6.95
C VAL A 564 19.53 -22.48 8.01
N GLU A 565 18.30 -22.66 8.51
CA GLU A 565 17.96 -23.97 9.06
C GLU A 565 18.05 -25.00 7.92
N PRO A 566 18.61 -26.20 8.19
CA PRO A 566 19.17 -27.05 7.15
C PRO A 566 18.09 -27.74 6.31
N GLY A 567 17.77 -27.13 5.17
CA GLY A 567 17.26 -27.81 3.97
C GLY A 567 18.38 -27.96 2.93
N MET A 568 19.25 -28.96 3.10
CA MET A 568 20.24 -29.49 2.15
C MET A 568 20.83 -28.56 1.06
N SER A 569 22.08 -28.14 1.25
CA SER A 569 23.25 -28.59 0.44
C SER A 569 24.36 -27.52 0.40
N GLY A 570 25.38 -27.71 1.23
CA GLY A 570 26.62 -26.93 1.19
C GLY A 570 27.45 -27.16 2.43
N ILE A 571 28.34 -28.16 2.41
CA ILE A 571 29.38 -28.30 3.43
C ILE A 571 30.29 -27.08 3.28
N PRO A 572 30.54 -26.27 4.34
CA PRO A 572 31.45 -25.14 4.24
C PRO A 572 32.86 -25.60 3.86
N ASP A 573 33.48 -24.98 2.86
CA ASP A 573 34.82 -25.36 2.36
C ASP A 573 35.95 -25.11 3.39
N ALA A 574 35.71 -24.28 4.40
CA ALA A 574 36.73 -23.87 5.36
C ALA A 574 36.20 -23.58 6.77
N PHE A 575 37.10 -23.77 7.74
CA PHE A 575 36.96 -23.31 9.12
C PHE A 575 37.09 -21.79 9.20
N THR A 576 36.00 -21.08 9.54
CA THR A 576 35.95 -19.61 9.52
C THR A 576 35.28 -19.05 10.76
N LEU A 577 35.88 -18.01 11.35
CA LEU A 577 35.23 -17.10 12.29
C LEU A 577 34.95 -15.79 11.56
N TYR A 578 33.67 -15.44 11.39
CA TYR A 578 33.25 -14.23 10.69
C TYR A 578 33.33 -13.02 11.61
N ALA A 579 33.32 -11.81 11.03
CA ALA A 579 33.19 -10.60 11.82
C ALA A 579 31.83 -10.61 12.53
N ASN A 580 31.80 -10.15 13.77
CA ASN A 580 30.55 -10.02 14.50
C ASN A 580 29.72 -8.85 13.93
N TYR A 581 28.39 -8.94 13.96
CA TYR A 581 27.49 -7.87 13.52
C TYR A 581 26.35 -7.67 14.53
N PRO A 582 26.03 -6.41 14.89
CA PRO A 582 26.75 -5.19 14.53
C PRO A 582 28.16 -5.14 15.15
N ASN A 583 29.08 -4.40 14.52
CA ASN A 583 30.40 -4.06 15.07
C ASN A 583 30.80 -2.69 14.50
N PRO A 584 30.76 -1.60 15.29
CA PRO A 584 30.53 -1.56 16.74
C PRO A 584 29.10 -1.96 17.17
N PHE A 585 28.88 -2.34 18.42
CA PHE A 585 27.56 -2.71 18.96
C PHE A 585 27.32 -2.11 20.35
N HIS A 586 26.06 -1.84 20.71
CA HIS A 586 25.67 -1.30 22.03
C HIS A 586 25.29 -2.42 23.02
N ALA A 587 24.26 -3.20 22.71
CA ALA A 587 23.72 -4.19 23.65
C ALA A 587 23.92 -5.64 23.21
N LEU A 588 23.99 -5.91 21.90
CA LEU A 588 24.05 -7.27 21.37
C LEU A 588 24.86 -7.30 20.06
N THR A 589 25.68 -8.33 19.93
CA THR A 589 26.33 -8.65 18.66
C THR A 589 26.22 -10.15 18.39
N THR A 590 26.06 -10.52 17.13
CA THR A 590 26.02 -11.92 16.68
C THR A 590 27.39 -12.30 16.14
N ILE A 591 27.92 -13.43 16.64
CA ILE A 591 29.18 -14.02 16.20
C ILE A 591 28.87 -15.26 15.36
N SER A 592 29.19 -15.19 14.07
CA SER A 592 28.99 -16.31 13.15
C SER A 592 30.30 -17.09 12.93
N TYR A 593 30.20 -18.41 12.79
CA TYR A 593 31.34 -19.29 12.50
C TYR A 593 30.95 -20.53 11.68
N SER A 594 31.90 -21.10 10.93
CA SER A 594 31.70 -22.32 10.11
C SER A 594 32.69 -23.43 10.47
N LEU A 595 32.18 -24.66 10.45
CA LEU A 595 32.92 -25.91 10.66
C LEU A 595 32.83 -26.77 9.38
N PRO A 596 33.94 -27.10 8.72
CA PRO A 596 33.94 -27.95 7.52
C PRO A 596 33.74 -29.44 7.86
N THR A 597 34.09 -29.84 9.08
CA THR A 597 33.93 -31.20 9.63
C THR A 597 33.50 -31.12 11.10
N SER A 598 32.91 -32.20 11.61
CA SER A 598 32.55 -32.29 13.04
C SER A 598 33.81 -32.19 13.92
N ALA A 599 33.77 -31.36 14.96
CA ALA A 599 34.89 -31.12 15.86
C ALA A 599 34.42 -30.70 17.27
N GLU A 600 35.30 -30.84 18.26
CA GLU A 600 35.14 -30.16 19.56
C GLU A 600 35.45 -28.67 19.37
N ILE A 601 34.47 -27.80 19.64
CA ILE A 601 34.57 -26.35 19.49
C ILE A 601 34.52 -25.65 20.85
N ARG A 602 35.41 -24.67 21.03
CA ARG A 602 35.34 -23.67 22.09
C ARG A 602 35.32 -22.26 21.50
N LEU A 603 34.34 -21.45 21.89
CA LEU A 603 34.28 -20.03 21.54
C LEU A 603 34.26 -19.20 22.82
N SER A 604 35.20 -18.27 22.94
CA SER A 604 35.39 -17.47 24.15
C SER A 604 35.69 -16.01 23.82
N ILE A 605 35.21 -15.12 24.68
CA ILE A 605 35.43 -13.69 24.63
C ILE A 605 36.52 -13.32 25.63
N TYR A 606 37.45 -12.48 25.19
CA TYR A 606 38.56 -11.97 25.99
C TYR A 606 38.59 -10.44 25.94
N ASN A 607 39.06 -9.82 27.01
CA ASN A 607 39.39 -8.41 27.00
C ASN A 607 40.82 -8.19 26.42
N LEU A 608 41.23 -6.93 26.25
CA LEU A 608 42.58 -6.60 25.74
C LEU A 608 43.75 -7.05 26.64
N LYS A 609 43.50 -7.34 27.92
CA LYS A 609 44.51 -7.90 28.83
C LYS A 609 44.68 -9.41 28.67
N GLY A 610 43.85 -10.05 27.82
CA GLY A 610 43.82 -11.50 27.64
C GLY A 610 43.05 -12.23 28.74
N GLU A 611 42.33 -11.52 29.60
CA GLU A 611 41.47 -12.12 30.62
C GLU A 611 40.20 -12.63 29.94
N MET A 612 39.77 -13.84 30.32
CA MET A 612 38.56 -14.45 29.79
C MET A 612 37.34 -13.75 30.39
N VAL A 613 36.46 -13.26 29.52
CA VAL A 613 35.22 -12.58 29.87
C VAL A 613 34.07 -13.59 29.96
N ARG A 614 33.93 -14.43 28.93
CA ARG A 614 32.85 -15.42 28.83
C ARG A 614 33.17 -16.52 27.82
N THR A 615 32.80 -17.75 28.13
CA THR A 615 32.73 -18.86 27.17
C THR A 615 31.31 -18.91 26.61
N LEU A 616 31.17 -18.70 25.31
CA LEU A 616 29.87 -18.72 24.64
C LEU A 616 29.46 -20.17 24.31
N ILE A 617 30.43 -21.00 23.93
CA ILE A 617 30.18 -22.41 23.62
C ILE A 617 31.43 -23.26 23.90
N ASN A 618 31.22 -24.48 24.38
CA ASN A 618 32.26 -25.47 24.61
C ASN A 618 31.67 -26.90 24.51
N ARG A 619 31.57 -27.44 23.28
CA ARG A 619 30.95 -28.75 23.03
C ARG A 619 31.42 -29.36 21.70
N HIS A 620 31.12 -30.64 21.51
CA HIS A 620 31.19 -31.28 20.20
C HIS A 620 30.10 -30.75 19.28
N GLN A 621 30.45 -30.36 18.06
CA GLN A 621 29.52 -29.81 17.08
C GLN A 621 29.77 -30.39 15.68
N SER A 622 28.71 -30.68 14.94
CA SER A 622 28.80 -31.24 13.59
C SER A 622 29.36 -30.22 12.58
N ALA A 623 29.67 -30.66 11.36
CA ALA A 623 29.94 -29.74 10.25
C ALA A 623 28.72 -28.84 9.99
N GLY A 624 28.95 -27.55 9.71
CA GLY A 624 27.89 -26.58 9.48
C GLY A 624 28.30 -25.13 9.80
N THR A 625 27.39 -24.20 9.54
CA THR A 625 27.53 -22.79 9.92
C THR A 625 26.61 -22.51 11.10
N TYR A 626 27.09 -21.69 12.05
CA TYR A 626 26.45 -21.47 13.33
C TYR A 626 26.58 -20.00 13.76
N GLU A 627 25.62 -19.56 14.57
CA GLU A 627 25.60 -18.23 15.16
C GLU A 627 25.47 -18.33 16.68
N ILE A 628 26.07 -17.38 17.38
CA ILE A 628 25.86 -17.19 18.81
C ILE A 628 25.97 -15.71 19.17
N SER A 629 25.03 -15.21 19.96
CA SER A 629 25.02 -13.80 20.35
C SER A 629 25.76 -13.58 21.65
N TRP A 630 26.42 -12.43 21.76
CA TRP A 630 27.00 -11.93 23.00
C TRP A 630 26.38 -10.58 23.35
N ASN A 631 25.86 -10.48 24.56
CA ASN A 631 25.13 -9.32 25.08
C ASN A 631 25.99 -8.36 25.90
N GLY A 632 27.31 -8.38 25.70
CA GLY A 632 28.23 -7.54 26.48
C GLY A 632 28.40 -7.95 27.94
N ARG A 633 27.90 -9.12 28.40
CA ARG A 633 28.03 -9.56 29.81
C ARG A 633 29.12 -10.61 30.04
N ASN A 634 29.71 -10.64 31.23
CA ASN A 634 30.67 -11.67 31.67
C ASN A 634 29.98 -12.97 32.17
N GLU A 635 30.75 -13.96 32.64
CA GLU A 635 30.24 -15.22 33.25
C GLU A 635 29.33 -15.01 34.47
N HIS A 636 29.48 -13.91 35.20
CA HIS A 636 28.67 -13.56 36.36
C HIS A 636 27.44 -12.70 35.99
N ASN A 637 27.16 -12.55 34.69
CA ASN A 637 26.07 -11.76 34.12
C ASN A 637 26.17 -10.24 34.38
N GLU A 638 27.37 -9.74 34.68
CA GLU A 638 27.67 -8.32 34.86
C GLU A 638 27.99 -7.66 33.52
N ASP A 639 27.57 -6.41 33.35
CA ASP A 639 27.83 -5.62 32.14
C ASP A 639 29.31 -5.28 32.00
N MET A 640 29.86 -5.49 30.79
CA MET A 640 31.23 -5.15 30.47
C MET A 640 31.32 -3.70 29.99
N ALA A 641 32.39 -3.00 30.38
CA ALA A 641 32.62 -1.62 29.95
C ALA A 641 32.82 -1.53 28.42
N SER A 642 32.42 -0.38 27.85
CA SER A 642 32.83 0.02 26.51
C SER A 642 34.30 -0.25 26.22
N GLY A 643 34.58 -0.81 25.05
CA GLY A 643 35.94 -1.08 24.65
C GLY A 643 36.09 -2.20 23.64
N THR A 644 37.34 -2.51 23.36
CA THR A 644 37.71 -3.56 22.42
C THR A 644 37.76 -4.92 23.12
N TYR A 645 37.13 -5.91 22.50
CA TYR A 645 37.13 -7.30 22.91
C TYR A 645 37.62 -8.19 21.79
N ILE A 646 38.09 -9.39 22.14
CA ILE A 646 38.55 -10.40 21.19
C ILE A 646 37.66 -11.63 21.35
N CYS A 647 36.94 -11.99 20.29
CA CYS A 647 36.31 -13.29 20.17
C CYS A 647 37.32 -14.27 19.60
N ARG A 648 37.51 -15.41 20.26
CA ARG A 648 38.40 -16.49 19.83
C ARG A 648 37.65 -17.80 19.72
N MET A 649 37.78 -18.45 18.58
CA MET A 649 37.29 -19.77 18.27
C MET A 649 38.46 -20.75 18.24
N GLU A 650 38.31 -21.89 18.89
CA GLU A 650 39.27 -23.00 18.92
C GLU A 650 38.53 -24.28 18.52
N ILE A 651 39.11 -25.06 17.62
CA ILE A 651 38.62 -26.39 17.25
C ILE A 651 39.70 -27.44 17.46
N ASN A 652 39.30 -28.65 17.90
CA ASN A 652 40.17 -29.80 17.97
C ASN A 652 39.76 -30.84 16.93
N THR A 653 40.59 -31.01 15.90
CA THR A 653 40.43 -32.03 14.86
C THR A 653 41.57 -33.04 14.95
N GLY A 654 41.29 -34.24 15.47
CA GLY A 654 42.24 -35.35 15.48
C GLY A 654 43.53 -35.10 16.29
N GLY A 655 43.49 -34.26 17.33
CA GLY A 655 44.63 -33.97 18.20
C GLY A 655 45.41 -32.70 17.87
N GLN A 656 44.99 -31.93 16.85
CA GLN A 656 45.51 -30.59 16.58
C GLN A 656 44.47 -29.52 16.93
N ILE A 657 44.90 -28.50 17.67
CA ILE A 657 44.06 -27.33 18.00
C ILE A 657 44.33 -26.22 16.98
N ILE A 658 43.28 -25.78 16.30
CA ILE A 658 43.32 -24.66 15.34
C ILE A 658 42.49 -23.52 15.92
N SER A 659 43.02 -22.30 15.88
CA SER A 659 42.33 -21.11 16.40
C SER A 659 42.15 -19.99 15.37
N ARG A 660 41.07 -19.22 15.54
CA ARG A 660 40.78 -17.96 14.82
C ARG A 660 40.32 -16.92 15.83
N SER A 661 40.59 -15.64 15.55
CA SER A 661 40.15 -14.55 16.41
C SER A 661 39.65 -13.34 15.61
N ARG A 662 38.70 -12.62 16.19
CA ARG A 662 38.10 -11.39 15.64
C ARG A 662 37.99 -10.33 16.73
N GLN A 663 38.24 -9.10 16.32
CA GLN A 663 38.09 -7.93 17.17
C GLN A 663 36.64 -7.45 17.16
N MET A 664 36.13 -7.08 18.32
CA MET A 664 34.78 -6.56 18.53
C MET A 664 34.87 -5.23 19.27
N LEU A 665 34.02 -4.26 18.93
CA LEU A 665 33.93 -2.97 19.63
C LEU A 665 32.55 -2.84 20.31
N LEU A 666 32.55 -2.87 21.64
CA LEU A 666 31.37 -2.60 22.48
C LEU A 666 31.30 -1.09 22.80
N LEU A 667 30.12 -0.51 22.61
CA LEU A 667 29.77 0.88 22.93
C LEU A 667 28.73 0.90 24.07
N ASP A 668 28.78 1.94 24.90
CA ASP A 668 27.86 2.15 26.03
C ASP A 668 26.47 2.59 25.57
#